data_AF-A0A2E7JQM5-F1
#
_entry.id   AF-A0A2E7JQM5-F1
#
_cell.length_a   1.000
_cell.length_b   1.000
_cell.length_c   1.000
_cell.angle_alpha   90.00
_cell.angle_beta   90.00
_cell.angle_gamma   90.00
#
_symmetry.space_group_name_H-M   'P 1'
#
loop_
_entity.id
_entity.type
_entity.pdbx_description
1 polymer ?
#
loop_
_entity_poly.entity_id
_entity_poly.type
_entity_poly.pdbx_seq_one_letter_code
_entity_poly.pdbx_strand_id
1 'polypeptide(L)'
;MSKRITDGLSRLQNQSRIPATTWRHWCNLLDLDPVDAVDVWEGICHPIMVATRKVPEVPYILQMRAARLELDIFDFKEEVPKVLHITAFLYALKDERMTGGKARSALLKFYRKSALQIPPDQPPGLFVQKFIVDLCAVVLVAKVLPAANITLASVLKPVVEGHGNIEQIIGLGLKVLADKPYADKVRQCLEDRENAANNPLPEPDELSAEDAEGDGDDSDDGDDGDDYGETEEAVADTADEYAASPAEDAEDAEDDYESDAGEEEYDDGDDYGEVEGDSLEVYLARFKNALHAIYETEAEVESEVGEEEDEALSEKRAAQLAARLKAIAMFKPLQAMIPSDEEAALIAQRAEAKRNRGTVRKPVLAAGPSAGGGAVAAGGDMPMVAVIKGGTGKSAARGEEVAKPGERAHGDVEGSVDVAANDMVEPEDVSLPELSDKAHEIGQLLAALEPNDQQAWGLLIDPHAHIPSPWALARQICSVGTGLEKAYADIKQIARYMKLKDLLNTSNHTVRRDRNFAIELRTFINSLNNHRKFDSNSPQLAPLGRILDHAAAALVRLEALKTNFNFSTEYPDSYNRETVTLYYEEALRGLTDLVDVELRGQAREKADADSDVLLAAFRAEQFVEKLLQTVRTYMTAMRDKGATKSVAEFNIATIVEPIEFEDVEEGTPLGPVPDDLLVADDMGEVFAAACAYVLEKSWQVMQEVHQPLAVAERIIDVLREVLVVSAVFTPEMWRHEENSSLGLAVVSLDKVTGNQTLQELYVRLRSSGELAFIEGFEDGNFIDLFEIREYKPSRVHAAVKKEQEDEGTEPLQTGHKYLYTVGRTDKLFAKTPNDLISGCIRAEGGGPKVFNVF
;
A
#
# COMPACT_ATOMS: atom_id res chain seq x y z
N MET A 1 5.49 9.81 -15.56
CA MET A 1 5.93 9.29 -14.25
C MET A 1 4.85 9.32 -13.17
N SER A 2 3.93 10.30 -13.16
CA SER A 2 2.83 10.42 -12.18
C SER A 2 2.01 9.12 -11.95
N LYS A 3 1.70 8.35 -13.01
CA LYS A 3 0.98 7.07 -12.89
C LYS A 3 1.67 6.00 -12.04
N ARG A 4 3.00 5.84 -12.14
CA ARG A 4 3.75 4.86 -11.33
C ARG A 4 3.83 5.30 -9.86
N ILE A 5 3.91 6.60 -9.62
CA ILE A 5 3.94 7.21 -8.29
C ILE A 5 2.58 7.03 -7.57
N THR A 6 1.47 7.25 -8.29
CA THR A 6 0.13 7.01 -7.73
C THR A 6 -0.16 5.52 -7.50
N ASP A 7 0.37 4.63 -8.33
CA ASP A 7 0.15 3.18 -8.21
C ASP A 7 0.97 2.59 -7.04
N GLY A 8 2.23 3.03 -6.88
CA GLY A 8 3.11 2.62 -5.78
C GLY A 8 2.54 2.95 -4.39
N LEU A 9 2.08 4.18 -4.16
CA LEU A 9 1.48 4.56 -2.88
C LEU A 9 0.11 3.93 -2.63
N SER A 10 -0.65 3.63 -3.69
CA SER A 10 -1.91 2.89 -3.58
C SER A 10 -1.66 1.43 -3.19
N ARG A 11 -0.61 0.82 -3.73
CA ARG A 11 -0.12 -0.50 -3.30
C ARG A 11 0.34 -0.50 -1.84
N LEU A 12 1.08 0.53 -1.41
CA LEU A 12 1.46 0.68 0.00
C LEU A 12 0.26 0.75 0.93
N GLN A 13 -0.80 1.46 0.53
CA GLN A 13 -2.02 1.52 1.33
C GLN A 13 -2.62 0.13 1.57
N ASN A 14 -2.66 -0.71 0.54
CA ASN A 14 -3.24 -2.06 0.65
C ASN A 14 -2.40 -2.96 1.56
N GLN A 15 -1.07 -2.86 1.48
CA GLN A 15 -0.15 -3.71 2.26
C GLN A 15 0.01 -3.24 3.71
N SER A 16 0.12 -1.92 3.92
CA SER A 16 0.37 -1.31 5.23
C SER A 16 -0.90 -1.03 6.04
N ARG A 17 -2.06 -1.00 5.37
CA ARG A 17 -3.33 -0.48 5.92
C ARG A 17 -3.24 1.00 6.36
N ILE A 18 -2.21 1.73 5.91
CA ILE A 18 -2.04 3.16 6.15
C ILE A 18 -2.54 3.92 4.91
N PRO A 19 -3.41 4.94 5.03
CA PRO A 19 -3.95 5.64 3.86
C PRO A 19 -2.86 6.21 2.94
N ALA A 20 -3.06 6.15 1.63
CA ALA A 20 -2.12 6.73 0.66
C ALA A 20 -1.92 8.24 0.86
N THR A 21 -2.93 8.95 1.38
CA THR A 21 -2.82 10.36 1.78
C THR A 21 -1.82 10.56 2.91
N THR A 22 -1.75 9.62 3.85
CA THR A 22 -0.81 9.65 4.98
C THR A 22 0.61 9.37 4.50
N TRP A 23 0.78 8.39 3.61
CA TRP A 23 2.05 8.14 2.93
C TRP A 23 2.54 9.36 2.15
N ARG A 24 1.68 9.98 1.34
CA ARG A 24 2.02 11.25 0.63
C ARG A 24 2.39 12.36 1.61
N HIS A 25 1.66 12.48 2.71
CA HIS A 25 1.96 13.48 3.73
C HIS A 25 3.35 13.27 4.34
N TRP A 26 3.74 12.02 4.64
CA TRP A 26 5.08 11.72 5.14
C TRP A 26 6.17 11.97 4.09
N CYS A 27 5.96 11.57 2.84
CA CYS A 27 6.88 11.86 1.73
C CYS A 27 7.08 13.38 1.60
N ASN A 28 6.01 14.16 1.56
CA ASN A 28 6.08 15.62 1.44
C ASN A 28 6.75 16.28 2.66
N LEU A 29 6.49 15.79 3.87
CA LEU A 29 7.06 16.35 5.09
C LEU A 29 8.56 16.05 5.23
N LEU A 30 9.01 14.93 4.65
CA LEU A 30 10.39 14.46 4.73
C LEU A 30 11.22 14.76 3.48
N ASP A 31 10.62 15.38 2.46
CA ASP A 31 11.23 15.60 1.14
C ASP A 31 11.76 14.27 0.55
N LEU A 32 10.97 13.20 0.71
CA LEU A 32 11.31 11.84 0.32
C LEU A 32 10.52 11.45 -0.94
N ASP A 33 11.20 10.93 -1.96
CA ASP A 33 10.52 10.43 -3.16
C ASP A 33 9.57 9.27 -2.76
N PRO A 34 8.32 9.25 -3.25
CA PRO A 34 7.43 8.11 -3.07
C PRO A 34 8.03 6.74 -3.40
N VAL A 35 8.97 6.66 -4.35
CA VAL A 35 9.69 5.42 -4.68
C VAL A 35 10.56 4.95 -3.51
N ASP A 36 11.32 5.85 -2.87
CA ASP A 36 12.10 5.52 -1.68
C ASP A 36 11.20 5.04 -0.52
N ALA A 37 10.02 5.63 -0.37
CA ALA A 37 9.06 5.20 0.64
C ALA A 37 8.51 3.79 0.35
N VAL A 38 8.33 3.45 -0.94
CA VAL A 38 7.95 2.11 -1.38
C VAL A 38 9.06 1.10 -1.07
N ASP A 39 10.31 1.43 -1.40
CA ASP A 39 11.46 0.57 -1.16
C ASP A 39 11.67 0.32 0.34
N VAL A 40 11.50 1.34 1.19
CA VAL A 40 11.52 1.18 2.65
C VAL A 40 10.39 0.28 3.14
N TRP A 41 9.20 0.41 2.57
CA TRP A 41 8.10 -0.46 2.97
C TRP A 41 8.39 -1.91 2.61
N GLU A 42 8.76 -2.18 1.36
CA GLU A 42 8.96 -3.54 0.83
C GLU A 42 10.21 -4.20 1.41
N GLY A 43 11.32 -3.47 1.50
CA GLY A 43 12.59 -4.01 1.96
C GLY A 43 12.72 -4.13 3.49
N ILE A 44 11.97 -3.32 4.25
CA ILE A 44 12.17 -3.17 5.71
C ILE A 44 10.88 -3.36 6.49
N CYS A 45 9.86 -2.51 6.26
CA CYS A 45 8.70 -2.49 7.14
C CYS A 45 7.81 -3.74 6.99
N HIS A 46 7.62 -4.21 5.77
CA HIS A 46 6.78 -5.37 5.47
C HIS A 46 7.35 -6.67 6.07
N PRO A 47 8.63 -7.04 5.88
CA PRO A 47 9.21 -8.20 6.54
C PRO A 47 9.13 -8.14 8.07
N ILE A 48 9.37 -6.98 8.67
CA ILE A 48 9.21 -6.78 10.13
C ILE A 48 7.75 -7.02 10.53
N MET A 49 6.80 -6.47 9.77
CA MET A 49 5.38 -6.64 10.04
C MET A 49 4.94 -8.10 9.95
N VAL A 50 5.43 -8.85 8.95
CA VAL A 50 5.13 -10.28 8.79
C VAL A 50 5.71 -11.07 9.97
N ALA A 51 6.99 -10.88 10.29
CA ALA A 51 7.68 -11.62 11.35
C ALA A 51 7.08 -11.35 12.74
N THR A 52 6.71 -10.10 13.03
CA THR A 52 6.24 -9.69 14.37
C THR A 52 4.72 -9.64 14.51
N ARG A 53 3.99 -9.68 13.38
CA ARG A 53 2.54 -9.41 13.28
C ARG A 53 2.11 -8.03 13.80
N LYS A 54 3.06 -7.09 13.94
CA LYS A 54 2.81 -5.72 14.39
C LYS A 54 3.30 -4.76 13.32
N VAL A 55 2.53 -3.71 13.04
CA VAL A 55 2.98 -2.66 12.11
C VAL A 55 4.16 -1.94 12.76
N PRO A 56 5.35 -1.91 12.11
CA PRO A 56 6.49 -1.18 12.66
C PRO A 56 6.22 0.31 12.63
N GLU A 57 7.04 1.10 13.33
CA GLU A 57 6.91 2.55 13.32
C GLU A 57 7.43 3.15 12.01
N VAL A 58 6.61 3.02 10.97
CA VAL A 58 6.87 3.53 9.62
C VAL A 58 7.34 5.00 9.63
N PRO A 59 6.71 5.94 10.36
CA PRO A 59 7.16 7.33 10.37
C PRO A 59 8.56 7.50 10.94
N TYR A 60 8.97 6.65 11.88
CA TYR A 60 10.30 6.70 12.48
C TYR A 60 11.35 6.19 11.49
N ILE A 61 11.06 5.07 10.82
CA ILE A 61 11.95 4.46 9.82
C ILE A 61 12.10 5.38 8.59
N LEU A 62 11.01 5.98 8.09
CA LEU A 62 11.07 6.95 7.00
C LEU A 62 11.88 8.21 7.39
N GLN A 63 11.77 8.64 8.65
CA GLN A 63 12.57 9.75 9.17
C GLN A 63 14.06 9.44 9.27
N MET A 64 14.43 8.17 9.43
CA MET A 64 15.80 7.69 9.33
C MET A 64 16.24 7.61 7.86
N ARG A 65 15.38 7.10 6.96
CA ARG A 65 15.65 7.03 5.51
C ARG A 65 15.96 8.39 4.93
N ALA A 66 15.13 9.39 5.25
CA ALA A 66 15.33 10.77 4.78
C ALA A 66 16.65 11.40 5.25
N ALA A 67 17.29 10.83 6.29
CA ALA A 67 18.59 11.26 6.77
C ALA A 67 19.78 10.52 6.13
N ARG A 68 19.50 9.45 5.37
CA ARG A 68 20.47 8.54 4.74
C ARG A 68 20.05 8.24 3.29
N LEU A 69 19.74 9.29 2.54
CA LEU A 69 19.32 9.17 1.13
C LEU A 69 20.46 8.71 0.21
N GLU A 70 21.69 8.90 0.64
CA GLU A 70 22.90 8.47 -0.07
C GLU A 70 23.16 6.96 -0.02
N LEU A 71 22.52 6.24 0.91
CA LEU A 71 22.54 4.79 0.92
C LEU A 71 21.55 4.23 -0.10
N ASP A 72 21.85 3.10 -0.71
CA ASP A 72 20.82 2.31 -1.35
C ASP A 72 19.94 1.58 -0.30
N ILE A 73 18.86 0.93 -0.76
CA ILE A 73 17.95 0.25 0.15
C ILE A 73 18.57 -0.97 0.84
N PHE A 74 19.57 -1.62 0.23
CA PHE A 74 20.22 -2.80 0.79
C PHE A 74 21.16 -2.41 1.93
N ASP A 75 22.01 -1.40 1.71
CA ASP A 75 22.87 -0.83 2.75
C ASP A 75 22.03 -0.27 3.92
N PHE A 76 20.94 0.43 3.60
CA PHE A 76 20.02 0.94 4.62
C PHE A 76 19.33 -0.19 5.40
N LYS A 77 18.96 -1.29 4.72
CA LYS A 77 18.38 -2.50 5.34
C LYS A 77 19.36 -3.19 6.30
N GLU A 78 20.67 -3.10 6.07
CA GLU A 78 21.65 -3.62 7.02
C GLU A 78 21.83 -2.73 8.25
N GLU A 79 21.71 -1.40 8.10
CA GLU A 79 21.91 -0.43 9.16
C GLU A 79 20.72 -0.31 10.13
N VAL A 80 19.52 -0.14 9.57
CA VAL A 80 18.30 0.17 10.34
C VAL A 80 18.02 -0.80 11.49
N PRO A 81 18.15 -2.13 11.33
CA PRO A 81 17.88 -3.09 12.40
C PRO A 81 18.76 -2.85 13.62
N LYS A 82 20.04 -2.51 13.41
CA LYS A 82 21.02 -2.30 14.48
C LYS A 82 20.65 -1.08 15.32
N VAL A 83 20.17 -0.01 14.66
CA VAL A 83 19.69 1.22 15.31
C VAL A 83 18.34 1.01 16.02
N LEU A 84 17.42 0.29 15.39
CA LEU A 84 16.13 -0.05 16.00
C LEU A 84 16.30 -0.97 17.21
N HIS A 85 17.26 -1.89 17.18
CA HIS A 85 17.57 -2.81 18.28
C HIS A 85 17.99 -2.07 19.54
N ILE A 86 18.84 -1.04 19.41
CA ILE A 86 19.19 -0.16 20.52
C ILE A 86 17.95 0.52 21.11
N THR A 87 17.07 1.02 20.25
CA THR A 87 15.87 1.72 20.72
C THR A 87 14.99 0.74 21.50
N ALA A 88 14.72 -0.45 20.94
CA ALA A 88 13.96 -1.49 21.62
C ALA A 88 14.60 -1.93 22.95
N PHE A 89 15.93 -2.05 22.99
CA PHE A 89 16.69 -2.35 24.20
C PHE A 89 16.47 -1.30 25.30
N LEU A 90 16.56 -0.02 24.99
CA LEU A 90 16.35 1.06 25.97
C LEU A 90 14.93 1.03 26.57
N TYR A 91 13.92 0.68 25.76
CA TYR A 91 12.54 0.51 26.25
C TYR A 91 12.36 -0.77 27.06
N ALA A 92 13.06 -1.85 26.73
CA ALA A 92 13.02 -3.11 27.48
C ALA A 92 13.60 -2.99 28.90
N LEU A 93 14.49 -2.03 29.16
CA LEU A 93 15.03 -1.75 30.49
C LEU A 93 13.98 -1.22 31.48
N LYS A 94 12.82 -0.73 31.00
CA LYS A 94 11.77 -0.12 31.85
C LYS A 94 12.35 0.89 32.85
N ASP A 95 13.22 1.77 32.36
CA ASP A 95 13.92 2.80 33.14
C ASP A 95 13.48 4.18 32.65
N GLU A 96 12.79 4.94 33.49
CA GLU A 96 12.30 6.28 33.17
C GLU A 96 13.42 7.28 32.83
N ARG A 97 14.65 7.07 33.32
CA ARG A 97 15.78 7.90 32.90
C ARG A 97 16.17 7.64 31.45
N MET A 98 15.97 6.42 30.95
CA MET A 98 16.31 6.03 29.58
C MET A 98 15.18 6.35 28.59
N THR A 99 13.93 6.14 29.00
CA THR A 99 12.75 6.26 28.13
C THR A 99 11.93 7.54 28.36
N GLY A 100 12.13 8.20 29.50
CA GLY A 100 11.38 9.40 29.89
C GLY A 100 11.68 10.63 29.05
N GLY A 101 10.73 11.57 29.05
CA GLY A 101 10.76 12.76 28.21
C GLY A 101 10.57 12.42 26.72
N LYS A 102 11.23 13.17 25.83
CA LYS A 102 11.19 12.95 24.37
C LYS A 102 12.35 12.06 23.88
N ALA A 103 12.68 10.99 24.61
CA ALA A 103 13.86 10.14 24.37
C ALA A 103 13.95 9.64 22.92
N ARG A 104 12.87 9.08 22.37
CA ARG A 104 12.83 8.62 20.98
C ARG A 104 13.10 9.72 19.95
N SER A 105 12.57 10.92 20.18
CA SER A 105 12.83 12.09 19.33
C SER A 105 14.28 12.57 19.47
N ALA A 106 14.84 12.51 20.67
CA ALA A 106 16.25 12.84 20.90
C ALA A 106 17.19 11.84 20.20
N LEU A 107 16.90 10.55 20.25
CA LEU A 107 17.63 9.49 19.55
C LEU A 107 17.61 9.72 18.03
N LEU A 108 16.44 10.01 17.45
CA LEU A 108 16.32 10.28 16.02
C LEU A 108 17.10 11.54 15.60
N LYS A 109 17.05 12.61 16.41
CA LYS A 109 17.84 13.81 16.14
C LYS A 109 19.34 13.57 16.28
N PHE A 110 19.73 12.73 17.23
CA PHE A 110 21.12 12.32 17.40
C PHE A 110 21.61 11.48 16.21
N TYR A 111 20.80 10.55 15.73
CA TYR A 111 21.05 9.77 14.52
C TYR A 111 21.22 10.69 13.30
N ARG A 112 20.28 11.60 13.05
CA ARG A 112 20.36 12.59 11.95
C ARG A 112 21.62 13.44 12.02
N LYS A 113 21.96 13.92 13.21
CA LYS A 113 23.14 14.74 13.40
C LYS A 113 24.43 13.96 13.16
N SER A 114 24.48 12.72 13.61
CA SER A 114 25.62 11.83 13.40
C SER A 114 25.78 11.52 11.91
N ALA A 115 24.66 11.28 11.20
CA ALA A 115 24.64 11.03 9.76
C ALA A 115 25.18 12.23 8.95
N LEU A 116 24.80 13.45 9.31
CA LEU A 116 25.31 14.67 8.67
C LEU A 116 26.81 14.92 8.88
N GLN A 117 27.45 14.22 9.83
CA GLN A 117 28.88 14.34 10.13
C GLN A 117 29.73 13.27 9.45
N ILE A 118 29.13 12.38 8.65
CA ILE A 118 29.82 11.32 7.91
C ILE A 118 30.65 11.96 6.78
N PRO A 119 31.96 11.67 6.69
CA PRO A 119 32.77 12.02 5.52
C PRO A 119 32.29 11.24 4.28
N PRO A 120 32.32 11.84 3.07
CA PRO A 120 31.76 11.24 1.86
C PRO A 120 32.40 9.90 1.45
N ASP A 121 33.62 9.60 1.93
CA ASP A 121 34.36 8.38 1.59
C ASP A 121 34.31 7.30 2.69
N GLN A 122 33.50 7.49 3.75
CA GLN A 122 33.45 6.56 4.88
C GLN A 122 32.50 5.38 4.60
N PRO A 123 32.94 4.12 4.81
CA PRO A 123 32.08 2.95 4.59
C PRO A 123 30.86 2.96 5.53
N PRO A 124 29.65 2.57 5.05
CA PRO A 124 28.41 2.62 5.83
C PRO A 124 28.47 1.90 7.18
N GLY A 125 29.12 0.74 7.25
CA GLY A 125 29.24 -0.05 8.48
C GLY A 125 29.96 0.68 9.62
N LEU A 126 30.92 1.56 9.30
CA LEU A 126 31.71 2.28 10.30
C LEU A 126 30.89 3.40 10.98
N PHE A 127 29.92 3.98 10.27
CA PHE A 127 28.96 4.90 10.88
C PHE A 127 28.12 4.20 11.96
N VAL A 128 27.55 3.04 11.67
CA VAL A 128 26.65 2.33 12.59
C VAL A 128 27.39 1.93 13.86
N GLN A 129 28.60 1.42 13.69
CA GLN A 129 29.51 1.11 14.80
C GLN A 129 29.76 2.34 15.68
N LYS A 130 30.19 3.45 15.09
CA LYS A 130 30.42 4.69 15.82
C LYS A 130 29.16 5.19 16.53
N PHE A 131 28.02 5.16 15.85
CA PHE A 131 26.73 5.57 16.41
C PHE A 131 26.33 4.72 17.63
N ILE A 132 26.46 3.40 17.54
CA ILE A 132 26.19 2.46 18.64
C ILE A 132 27.11 2.75 19.82
N VAL A 133 28.41 2.86 19.57
CA VAL A 133 29.45 3.09 20.58
C VAL A 133 29.20 4.40 21.32
N ASP A 134 28.96 5.48 20.57
CA ASP A 134 28.65 6.81 21.08
C ASP A 134 27.38 6.81 21.93
N LEU A 135 26.34 6.13 21.48
CA LEU A 135 25.08 6.07 22.20
C LEU A 135 25.19 5.22 23.48
N CYS A 136 25.90 4.09 23.46
CA CYS A 136 26.22 3.30 24.64
C CYS A 136 26.95 4.15 25.70
N ALA A 137 27.92 4.96 25.30
CA ALA A 137 28.62 5.85 26.22
C ALA A 137 27.67 6.89 26.84
N VAL A 138 26.81 7.51 26.02
CA VAL A 138 25.82 8.49 26.50
C VAL A 138 24.79 7.85 27.46
N VAL A 139 24.40 6.60 27.21
CA VAL A 139 23.52 5.83 28.11
C VAL A 139 24.16 5.63 29.48
N LEU A 140 25.44 5.22 29.53
CA LEU A 140 26.18 5.11 30.79
C LEU A 140 26.26 6.46 31.50
N VAL A 141 26.58 7.55 30.78
CA VAL A 141 26.62 8.90 31.36
C VAL A 141 25.26 9.29 31.96
N ALA A 142 24.16 9.06 31.23
CA ALA A 142 22.81 9.38 31.71
C ALA A 142 22.45 8.61 33.00
N LYS A 143 22.96 7.39 33.17
CA LYS A 143 22.76 6.61 34.39
C LYS A 143 23.59 7.09 35.58
N VAL A 144 24.85 7.47 35.36
CA VAL A 144 25.76 7.81 36.48
C VAL A 144 25.59 9.22 37.02
N LEU A 145 24.96 10.12 36.24
CA LEU A 145 24.66 11.50 36.67
C LEU A 145 23.71 11.51 37.88
N PRO A 146 23.97 12.34 38.91
CA PRO A 146 23.38 12.16 40.24
C PRO A 146 21.98 12.77 40.38
N ALA A 147 21.50 13.54 39.40
CA ALA A 147 20.21 14.21 39.50
C ALA A 147 19.08 13.32 38.97
N ALA A 148 18.07 13.06 39.81
CA ALA A 148 16.94 12.19 39.52
C ALA A 148 16.14 12.57 38.25
N ASN A 149 16.22 13.84 37.83
CA ASN A 149 15.49 14.36 36.67
C ASN A 149 16.31 14.36 35.37
N ILE A 150 17.55 13.88 35.37
CA ILE A 150 18.37 13.78 34.15
C ILE A 150 17.92 12.55 33.38
N THR A 151 17.35 12.78 32.21
CA THR A 151 16.97 11.74 31.25
C THR A 151 17.99 11.66 30.11
N LEU A 152 18.03 10.53 29.41
CA LEU A 152 18.82 10.35 28.19
C LEU A 152 18.56 11.48 27.18
N ALA A 153 17.30 11.90 27.03
CA ALA A 153 16.93 13.03 26.18
C ALA A 153 17.61 14.34 26.60
N SER A 154 17.71 14.60 27.90
CA SER A 154 18.37 15.80 28.43
C SER A 154 19.88 15.78 28.23
N VAL A 155 20.50 14.61 28.29
CA VAL A 155 21.94 14.42 28.04
C VAL A 155 22.26 14.54 26.55
N LEU A 156 21.42 14.01 25.67
CA LEU A 156 21.61 14.12 24.21
C LEU A 156 21.34 15.55 23.68
N LYS A 157 20.52 16.35 24.38
CA LYS A 157 20.08 17.66 23.90
C LYS A 157 21.23 18.62 23.55
N PRO A 158 22.27 18.83 24.38
CA PRO A 158 23.43 19.65 24.02
C PRO A 158 24.17 19.17 22.78
N VAL A 159 24.30 17.85 22.58
CA VAL A 159 24.93 17.29 21.37
C VAL A 159 24.07 17.60 20.17
N VAL A 160 22.77 17.31 20.23
CA VAL A 160 21.83 17.54 19.13
C VAL A 160 21.78 19.02 18.73
N GLU A 161 21.66 19.93 19.70
CA GLU A 161 21.59 21.38 19.46
C GLU A 161 22.94 22.01 19.09
N GLY A 162 24.05 21.26 19.22
CA GLY A 162 25.40 21.74 18.88
C GLY A 162 26.01 22.65 19.94
N HIS A 163 25.43 22.66 21.14
CA HIS A 163 25.97 23.35 22.31
C HIS A 163 27.07 22.54 23.02
N GLY A 164 27.25 21.27 22.65
CA GLY A 164 28.37 20.45 23.10
C GLY A 164 28.65 19.26 22.18
N ASN A 165 29.63 18.45 22.55
CA ASN A 165 29.99 17.20 21.87
C ASN A 165 29.98 16.00 22.83
N ILE A 166 30.17 14.81 22.28
CA ILE A 166 30.13 13.55 23.05
C ILE A 166 31.26 13.50 24.08
N GLU A 167 32.47 13.96 23.74
CA GLU A 167 33.61 14.00 24.68
C GLU A 167 33.31 14.84 25.92
N GLN A 168 32.64 15.99 25.75
CA GLN A 168 32.26 16.85 26.86
C GLN A 168 31.26 16.17 27.79
N ILE A 169 30.33 15.37 27.24
CA ILE A 169 29.36 14.60 28.01
C ILE A 169 30.04 13.46 28.76
N ILE A 170 30.92 12.72 28.09
CA ILE A 170 31.72 11.66 28.72
C ILE A 170 32.55 12.26 29.86
N GLY A 171 33.20 13.40 29.62
CA GLY A 171 33.97 14.13 30.63
C GLY A 171 33.13 14.59 31.83
N LEU A 172 31.83 14.82 31.66
CA LEU A 172 30.90 15.07 32.78
C LEU A 172 30.61 13.78 33.56
N GLY A 173 30.35 12.67 32.86
CA GLY A 173 30.14 11.36 33.49
C GLY A 173 31.35 10.92 34.31
N LEU A 174 32.55 10.98 33.73
CA LEU A 174 33.80 10.59 34.39
C LEU A 174 34.08 11.39 35.67
N LYS A 175 33.74 12.69 35.69
CA LYS A 175 33.89 13.54 36.89
C LYS A 175 32.95 13.15 38.03
N VAL A 176 31.83 12.51 37.71
CA VAL A 176 30.77 12.17 38.67
C VAL A 176 30.93 10.76 39.23
N LEU A 177 31.64 9.86 38.53
CA LEU A 177 31.78 8.45 38.92
C LEU A 177 32.29 8.25 40.35
N ALA A 178 33.12 9.16 40.87
CA ALA A 178 33.67 9.12 42.23
C ALA A 178 34.17 7.71 42.62
N ASP A 179 34.03 7.32 43.89
CA ASP A 179 34.40 5.99 44.41
C ASP A 179 33.19 5.03 44.45
N LYS A 180 32.26 5.14 43.50
CA LYS A 180 31.09 4.24 43.44
C LYS A 180 31.52 2.81 43.07
N PRO A 181 30.82 1.76 43.53
CA PRO A 181 31.24 0.37 43.31
C PRO A 181 31.30 -0.05 41.83
N TYR A 182 30.51 0.59 40.96
CA TYR A 182 30.55 0.39 39.51
C TYR A 182 31.52 1.31 38.75
N ALA A 183 32.23 2.22 39.44
CA ALA A 183 32.99 3.30 38.80
C ALA A 183 34.08 2.81 37.85
N ASP A 184 34.79 1.75 38.22
CA ASP A 184 35.90 1.22 37.42
C ASP A 184 35.41 0.57 36.13
N LYS A 185 34.31 -0.21 36.20
CA LYS A 185 33.67 -0.84 35.03
C LYS A 185 33.17 0.23 34.04
N VAL A 186 32.56 1.30 34.54
CA VAL A 186 32.08 2.41 33.69
C VAL A 186 33.25 3.20 33.10
N ARG A 187 34.29 3.50 33.88
CA ARG A 187 35.47 4.23 33.41
C ARG A 187 36.16 3.48 32.28
N GLN A 188 36.41 2.19 32.46
CA GLN A 188 36.99 1.33 31.44
C GLN A 188 36.17 1.37 30.14
N CYS A 189 34.85 1.17 30.24
CA CYS A 189 33.99 1.22 29.05
C CYS A 189 34.02 2.59 28.34
N LEU A 190 34.07 3.71 29.08
CA LEU A 190 34.08 5.05 28.47
C LEU A 190 35.43 5.39 27.83
N GLU A 191 36.55 4.90 28.38
CA GLU A 191 37.90 5.14 27.87
C GLU A 191 38.19 4.33 26.59
N ASP A 192 37.68 3.11 26.50
CA ASP A 192 37.89 2.22 25.33
C ASP A 192 37.06 2.60 24.09
N ARG A 193 36.25 3.64 24.20
CA ARG A 193 35.31 4.10 23.16
C ARG A 193 36.01 4.46 21.85
N GLU A 194 37.10 5.23 21.91
CA GLU A 194 37.79 5.71 20.71
C GLU A 194 38.40 4.57 19.89
N ASN A 195 38.90 3.52 20.56
CA ASN A 195 39.42 2.33 19.90
C ASN A 195 38.29 1.56 19.20
N ALA A 196 37.19 1.34 19.92
CA ALA A 196 36.03 0.64 19.39
C ALA A 196 35.28 1.41 18.28
N ALA A 197 35.35 2.74 18.25
CA ALA A 197 34.69 3.54 17.22
C ALA A 197 35.46 3.62 15.89
N ASN A 198 36.77 3.41 15.91
CA ASN A 198 37.65 3.66 14.75
C ASN A 198 38.21 2.37 14.11
N ASN A 199 38.12 1.22 14.78
CA ASN A 199 38.57 -0.06 14.22
C ASN A 199 37.46 -0.72 13.38
N PRO A 200 37.64 -0.94 12.07
CA PRO A 200 36.64 -1.61 11.24
C PRO A 200 36.40 -3.06 11.70
N LEU A 201 35.15 -3.53 11.56
CA LEU A 201 34.80 -4.93 11.79
C LEU A 201 35.58 -5.84 10.82
N PRO A 202 36.06 -7.02 11.27
CA PRO A 202 36.63 -8.01 10.36
C PRO A 202 35.57 -8.44 9.33
N GLU A 203 35.95 -8.53 8.05
CA GLU A 203 35.06 -9.03 7.00
C GLU A 203 34.69 -10.50 7.31
N PRO A 204 33.43 -10.92 7.07
CA PRO A 204 33.06 -12.32 7.23
C PRO A 204 33.80 -13.15 6.18
N ASP A 205 34.69 -14.04 6.63
CA ASP A 205 35.39 -14.99 5.76
C ASP A 205 34.39 -15.75 4.88
N GLU A 206 34.60 -15.68 3.56
CA GLU A 206 33.97 -16.60 2.61
C GLU A 206 34.35 -18.03 3.03
N LEU A 207 33.41 -18.75 3.65
CA LEU A 207 33.53 -20.19 3.87
C LEU A 207 33.77 -20.85 2.51
N SER A 208 35.02 -21.24 2.29
CA SER A 208 35.50 -21.98 1.13
C SER A 208 34.66 -23.24 0.94
N ALA A 209 33.96 -23.30 -0.17
CA ALA A 209 33.16 -24.44 -0.62
C ALA A 209 34.02 -25.64 -1.08
N GLU A 210 35.11 -25.97 -0.37
CA GLU A 210 36.06 -27.01 -0.78
C GLU A 210 36.16 -28.23 0.16
N ASP A 211 35.40 -28.32 1.26
CA ASP A 211 35.44 -29.51 2.15
C ASP A 211 34.20 -30.43 2.03
N ALA A 212 33.49 -30.36 0.90
CA ALA A 212 32.34 -31.23 0.63
C ALA A 212 32.69 -32.44 -0.26
N GLU A 213 33.84 -33.09 -0.07
CA GLU A 213 34.06 -34.48 -0.52
C GLU A 213 34.96 -35.26 0.45
N GLY A 214 34.38 -36.25 1.14
CA GLY A 214 35.07 -37.15 2.05
C GLY A 214 34.20 -38.31 2.49
N ASP A 215 34.25 -39.38 1.68
CA ASP A 215 33.76 -40.76 1.84
C ASP A 215 33.27 -41.24 3.21
N GLY A 216 32.16 -41.98 3.19
CA GLY A 216 31.58 -42.66 4.35
C GLY A 216 32.29 -43.94 4.77
N ASP A 217 31.94 -44.44 5.95
CA ASP A 217 31.47 -45.81 6.15
C ASP A 217 30.89 -46.00 7.57
N ASP A 218 29.89 -46.88 7.62
CA ASP A 218 29.23 -47.63 8.69
C ASP A 218 29.64 -47.50 10.18
N SER A 219 28.62 -47.38 11.05
CA SER A 219 28.18 -48.36 12.10
C SER A 219 27.49 -47.62 13.26
N ASP A 220 26.17 -47.75 13.42
CA ASP A 220 25.40 -48.76 14.18
C ASP A 220 25.23 -48.41 15.67
N ASP A 221 24.07 -48.80 16.19
CA ASP A 221 23.61 -48.80 17.60
C ASP A 221 23.11 -47.49 18.26
N GLY A 222 21.78 -47.31 18.20
CA GLY A 222 20.93 -47.65 19.34
C GLY A 222 20.74 -46.67 20.50
N ASP A 223 19.46 -46.40 20.77
CA ASP A 223 18.80 -46.37 22.09
C ASP A 223 18.20 -45.02 22.55
N ASP A 224 17.00 -45.18 23.12
CA ASP A 224 15.95 -44.24 23.46
C ASP A 224 16.31 -43.26 24.60
N GLY A 225 15.61 -42.12 24.68
CA GLY A 225 15.68 -41.25 25.85
C GLY A 225 14.90 -39.95 25.72
N ASP A 226 13.58 -40.04 25.86
CA ASP A 226 12.70 -38.90 26.15
C ASP A 226 13.12 -38.25 27.49
N ASP A 227 13.36 -36.94 27.53
CA ASP A 227 13.04 -36.04 28.66
C ASP A 227 13.62 -34.65 28.40
N TYR A 228 12.77 -33.65 28.07
CA TYR A 228 12.94 -32.28 28.58
C TYR A 228 11.57 -31.59 28.59
N GLY A 229 11.09 -31.39 29.81
CA GLY A 229 9.88 -30.66 30.15
C GLY A 229 9.90 -29.21 29.71
N GLU A 230 8.70 -28.78 29.32
CA GLU A 230 8.29 -27.41 29.10
C GLU A 230 8.29 -26.60 30.41
N THR A 231 8.74 -25.34 30.34
CA THR A 231 8.07 -24.25 31.05
C THR A 231 7.79 -23.11 30.08
N GLU A 232 6.52 -23.05 29.67
CA GLU A 232 5.72 -21.89 29.26
C GLU A 232 5.77 -20.78 30.34
N GLU A 233 5.41 -19.51 30.14
CA GLU A 233 4.72 -18.80 29.07
C GLU A 233 4.99 -17.28 29.14
N ALA A 234 4.46 -16.59 28.13
CA ALA A 234 4.43 -15.16 27.96
C ALA A 234 3.39 -14.47 28.86
N VAL A 235 3.60 -13.17 29.13
CA VAL A 235 2.48 -12.21 29.04
C VAL A 235 2.92 -10.85 28.50
N ALA A 236 2.13 -10.37 27.55
CA ALA A 236 2.01 -8.98 27.07
C ALA A 236 1.59 -8.05 28.24
N ASP A 237 1.72 -6.73 28.18
CA ASP A 237 0.88 -5.82 27.42
C ASP A 237 1.36 -4.38 27.70
N THR A 238 1.07 -3.44 26.80
CA THR A 238 0.62 -2.08 27.15
C THR A 238 0.31 -1.28 25.88
N ALA A 239 -0.91 -0.79 25.81
CA ALA A 239 -1.31 0.43 25.10
C ALA A 239 -2.07 1.31 26.10
N ASP A 240 -1.99 2.62 25.88
CA ASP A 240 -2.29 3.75 26.78
C ASP A 240 -3.72 3.88 27.35
N GLU A 241 -3.83 4.56 28.50
CA GLU A 241 -4.55 5.84 28.74
C GLU A 241 -5.33 5.92 30.08
N TYR A 242 -5.26 7.12 30.70
CA TYR A 242 -5.69 7.49 32.06
C TYR A 242 -7.21 7.62 32.26
N ALA A 243 -7.77 7.06 33.35
CA ALA A 243 -8.80 7.70 34.20
C ALA A 243 -9.14 6.89 35.48
N ALA A 244 -8.58 7.34 36.61
CA ALA A 244 -9.11 7.40 37.99
C ALA A 244 -10.09 6.34 38.59
N SER A 245 -9.54 5.60 39.59
CA SER A 245 -10.11 5.18 40.90
C SER A 245 -10.97 3.88 40.99
N PRO A 246 -11.16 3.27 42.19
CA PRO A 246 -10.20 2.34 42.82
C PRO A 246 -10.84 1.04 43.38
N ALA A 247 -9.99 0.01 43.58
CA ALA A 247 -10.16 -1.14 44.51
C ALA A 247 -11.35 -2.10 44.18
N GLU A 248 -11.39 -3.42 44.47
CA GLU A 248 -10.75 -4.33 45.42
C GLU A 248 -10.73 -5.76 44.81
N ASP A 249 -10.08 -6.67 45.53
CA ASP A 249 -10.27 -8.13 45.60
C ASP A 249 -9.32 -9.07 44.82
N ALA A 250 -8.52 -9.74 45.66
CA ALA A 250 -7.67 -10.91 45.49
C ALA A 250 -8.48 -12.15 45.02
N GLU A 251 -7.90 -13.28 44.60
CA GLU A 251 -7.16 -14.22 45.44
C GLU A 251 -6.35 -15.24 44.61
N ASP A 252 -5.20 -15.61 45.18
CA ASP A 252 -4.56 -16.93 45.34
C ASP A 252 -4.41 -17.90 44.16
N ALA A 253 -3.13 -18.14 43.82
CA ALA A 253 -2.58 -19.48 43.65
C ALA A 253 -1.09 -19.46 43.99
N GLU A 254 -0.76 -19.96 45.17
CA GLU A 254 0.61 -20.24 45.61
C GLU A 254 1.19 -21.42 44.82
N ASP A 255 2.48 -21.36 44.49
CA ASP A 255 3.30 -22.55 44.26
C ASP A 255 4.76 -22.26 44.69
N ASP A 256 5.20 -23.07 45.65
CA ASP A 256 6.52 -23.13 46.26
C ASP A 256 7.65 -23.37 45.24
N TYR A 257 8.71 -22.55 45.30
CA TYR A 257 10.01 -22.88 44.72
C TYR A 257 11.07 -22.92 45.82
N GLU A 258 11.41 -24.13 46.24
CA GLU A 258 12.60 -24.42 47.04
C GLU A 258 13.86 -23.99 46.29
N SER A 259 14.74 -23.29 47.01
CA SER A 259 16.09 -22.94 46.61
C SER A 259 16.95 -24.19 46.40
N ASP A 260 17.54 -24.35 45.22
CA ASP A 260 18.78 -25.11 45.08
C ASP A 260 19.83 -24.26 44.35
N ALA A 261 20.83 -23.87 45.13
CA ALA A 261 21.98 -23.11 44.71
C ALA A 261 23.03 -24.12 44.17
N GLY A 262 23.00 -24.36 42.86
CA GLY A 262 24.07 -25.03 42.14
C GLY A 262 25.01 -24.01 41.51
N GLU A 263 26.12 -23.70 42.18
CA GLU A 263 27.29 -23.07 41.57
C GLU A 263 27.88 -24.03 40.53
N GLU A 264 27.64 -23.77 39.24
CA GLU A 264 28.44 -24.36 38.16
C GLU A 264 29.42 -23.32 37.64
N GLU A 265 30.65 -23.39 38.18
CA GLU A 265 31.86 -22.85 37.56
C GLU A 265 32.02 -23.45 36.16
N TYR A 266 31.78 -22.65 35.13
CA TYR A 266 32.30 -22.93 33.79
C TYR A 266 33.68 -22.27 33.68
N ASP A 267 34.70 -23.05 34.06
CA ASP A 267 36.08 -22.93 33.62
C ASP A 267 36.22 -23.69 32.29
N ASP A 268 36.08 -22.97 31.17
CA ASP A 268 36.54 -23.44 29.86
C ASP A 268 37.58 -22.44 29.36
N GLY A 269 38.82 -22.73 29.76
CA GLY A 269 40.03 -22.18 29.20
C GLY A 269 40.27 -22.72 27.80
N ASP A 270 39.65 -22.08 26.82
CA ASP A 270 40.11 -22.13 25.44
C ASP A 270 41.01 -20.92 25.16
N ASP A 271 42.25 -21.25 24.80
CA ASP A 271 43.34 -20.41 24.35
C ASP A 271 42.94 -19.62 23.09
N TYR A 272 42.23 -18.51 23.29
CA TYR A 272 42.09 -17.48 22.27
C TYR A 272 43.46 -16.83 22.10
N GLY A 273 44.16 -17.21 21.04
CA GLY A 273 45.35 -16.50 20.60
C GLY A 273 45.10 -14.99 20.62
N GLU A 274 46.02 -14.25 21.24
CA GLU A 274 46.06 -12.79 21.30
C GLU A 274 45.89 -12.18 19.90
N VAL A 275 44.66 -11.96 19.50
CA VAL A 275 44.34 -10.93 18.51
C VAL A 275 44.17 -9.66 19.34
N GLU A 276 45.30 -8.99 19.61
CA GLU A 276 45.33 -7.60 20.08
C GLU A 276 44.60 -6.72 19.06
N GLY A 277 43.29 -6.57 19.23
CA GLY A 277 42.45 -5.70 18.43
C GLY A 277 41.12 -5.49 19.13
N ASP A 278 40.95 -4.32 19.76
CA ASP A 278 39.72 -3.86 20.40
C ASP A 278 38.54 -3.90 19.41
N SER A 279 37.84 -5.03 19.38
CA SER A 279 36.67 -5.23 18.54
C SER A 279 35.43 -4.61 19.19
N LEU A 280 34.46 -4.21 18.35
CA LEU A 280 33.18 -3.67 18.81
C LEU A 280 32.44 -4.63 19.77
N GLU A 281 32.61 -5.94 19.62
CA GLU A 281 31.99 -6.94 20.50
C GLU A 281 32.56 -6.89 21.92
N VAL A 282 33.88 -6.72 22.04
CA VAL A 282 34.54 -6.52 23.34
C VAL A 282 34.03 -5.26 24.02
N TYR A 283 33.86 -4.17 23.27
CA TYR A 283 33.26 -2.94 23.80
C TYR A 283 31.81 -3.15 24.26
N LEU A 284 30.98 -3.83 23.46
CA LEU A 284 29.59 -4.11 23.84
C LEU A 284 29.49 -5.01 25.08
N ALA A 285 30.42 -5.97 25.26
CA ALA A 285 30.53 -6.75 26.48
C ALA A 285 30.88 -5.87 27.70
N ARG A 286 31.86 -4.96 27.55
CA ARG A 286 32.20 -3.96 28.60
C ARG A 286 31.02 -3.06 28.94
N PHE A 287 30.27 -2.59 27.94
CA PHE A 287 29.05 -1.80 28.13
C PHE A 287 27.98 -2.56 28.93
N LYS A 288 27.71 -3.83 28.57
CA LYS A 288 26.78 -4.68 29.31
C LYS A 288 27.21 -4.86 30.76
N ASN A 289 28.48 -5.15 31.00
CA ASN A 289 29.03 -5.35 32.34
C ASN A 289 28.95 -4.07 33.19
N ALA A 290 29.20 -2.91 32.59
CA ALA A 290 29.05 -1.62 33.25
C ALA A 290 27.59 -1.34 33.62
N LEU A 291 26.65 -1.57 32.70
CA LEU A 291 25.23 -1.34 32.94
C LEU A 291 24.63 -2.33 33.94
N HIS A 292 25.06 -3.59 33.90
CA HIS A 292 24.72 -4.63 34.89
C HIS A 292 25.09 -4.17 36.30
N ALA A 293 26.35 -3.76 36.49
CA ALA A 293 26.85 -3.30 37.79
C ALA A 293 26.11 -2.05 38.30
N ILE A 294 25.72 -1.13 37.40
CA ILE A 294 24.90 0.03 37.79
C ILE A 294 23.56 -0.42 38.37
N TYR A 295 22.85 -1.32 37.70
CA TYR A 295 21.51 -1.73 38.14
C TYR A 295 21.55 -2.63 39.39
N GLU A 296 22.58 -3.46 39.55
CA GLU A 296 22.79 -4.22 40.79
C GLU A 296 23.00 -3.28 41.98
N THR A 297 23.90 -2.30 41.86
CA THR A 297 24.12 -1.31 42.92
C THR A 297 22.88 -0.46 43.19
N GLU A 298 22.09 -0.09 42.17
CA GLU A 298 20.83 0.64 42.38
C GLU A 298 19.83 -0.20 43.19
N ALA A 299 19.73 -1.51 42.93
CA ALA A 299 18.86 -2.41 43.67
C ALA A 299 19.34 -2.65 45.13
N GLU A 300 20.66 -2.72 45.35
CA GLU A 300 21.26 -2.80 46.69
C GLU A 300 21.01 -1.52 47.52
N VAL A 301 21.20 -0.34 46.92
CA VAL A 301 20.96 0.93 47.63
C VAL A 301 19.48 1.13 47.95
N GLU A 302 18.58 0.71 47.06
CA GLU A 302 17.13 0.78 47.30
C GLU A 302 16.68 -0.18 48.41
N SER A 303 17.34 -1.33 48.60
CA SER A 303 17.01 -2.28 49.69
C SER A 303 17.55 -1.84 51.06
N GLU A 304 18.63 -1.06 51.12
CA GLU A 304 19.18 -0.54 52.39
C GLU A 304 18.39 0.63 53.00
N VAL A 305 17.61 1.38 52.20
CA VAL A 305 16.93 2.61 52.64
C VAL A 305 15.54 2.35 53.26
N GLY A 306 15.00 1.13 53.12
CA GLY A 306 13.64 0.77 53.53
C GLY A 306 13.59 -0.31 54.62
N GLU A 307 13.90 0.03 55.87
CA GLU A 307 13.87 -0.93 57.01
C GLU A 307 12.45 -1.43 57.39
N GLU A 308 11.38 -0.97 56.72
CA GLU A 308 9.99 -1.41 56.91
C GLU A 308 9.24 -1.54 55.55
N GLU A 309 9.86 -2.15 54.54
CA GLU A 309 9.22 -2.32 53.23
C GLU A 309 8.32 -3.56 53.15
N ASP A 310 7.13 -3.36 52.58
CA ASP A 310 6.13 -4.36 52.21
C ASP A 310 6.79 -5.46 51.34
N GLU A 311 6.64 -6.75 51.67
CA GLU A 311 7.26 -7.87 50.94
C GLU A 311 6.95 -7.80 49.43
N ALA A 312 5.74 -7.35 49.09
CA ALA A 312 5.29 -7.15 47.71
C ALA A 312 6.10 -6.07 46.94
N LEU A 313 6.63 -5.05 47.61
CA LEU A 313 7.48 -4.02 46.99
C LEU A 313 8.88 -4.57 46.72
N SER A 314 9.41 -5.39 47.62
CA SER A 314 10.71 -6.05 47.45
C SER A 314 10.69 -7.05 46.27
N GLU A 315 9.65 -7.89 46.20
CA GLU A 315 9.46 -8.85 45.09
C GLU A 315 9.33 -8.13 43.74
N LYS A 316 8.58 -7.01 43.70
CA LYS A 316 8.46 -6.18 42.50
C LYS A 316 9.79 -5.60 42.03
N ARG A 317 10.66 -5.16 42.96
CA ARG A 317 12.00 -4.64 42.63
C ARG A 317 12.91 -5.75 42.12
N ALA A 318 12.91 -6.91 42.76
CA ALA A 318 13.68 -8.08 42.30
C ALA A 318 13.25 -8.52 40.89
N ALA A 319 11.94 -8.60 40.63
CA ALA A 319 11.41 -8.88 39.30
C ALA A 319 11.80 -7.82 38.26
N GLN A 320 11.83 -6.54 38.64
CA GLN A 320 12.28 -5.46 37.78
C GLN A 320 13.78 -5.54 37.46
N LEU A 321 14.62 -5.84 38.44
CA LEU A 321 16.05 -6.09 38.23
C LEU A 321 16.26 -7.28 37.29
N ALA A 322 15.63 -8.43 37.56
CA ALA A 322 15.74 -9.62 36.72
C ALA A 322 15.33 -9.33 35.26
N ALA A 323 14.24 -8.58 35.05
CA ALA A 323 13.82 -8.15 33.71
C ALA A 323 14.87 -7.27 33.00
N ARG A 324 15.51 -6.35 33.74
CA ARG A 324 16.60 -5.49 33.21
C ARG A 324 17.83 -6.30 32.84
N LEU A 325 18.28 -7.19 33.72
CA LEU A 325 19.45 -8.03 33.47
C LEU A 325 19.22 -8.94 32.25
N LYS A 326 18.01 -9.49 32.12
CA LYS A 326 17.59 -10.25 30.94
C LYS A 326 17.67 -9.41 29.65
N ALA A 327 17.19 -8.16 29.68
CA ALA A 327 17.28 -7.24 28.55
C ALA A 327 18.73 -6.92 28.17
N ILE A 328 19.62 -6.73 29.16
CA ILE A 328 21.07 -6.51 28.97
C ILE A 328 21.73 -7.72 28.31
N ALA A 329 21.42 -8.93 28.77
CA ALA A 329 21.95 -10.17 28.17
C ALA A 329 21.56 -10.28 26.69
N MET A 330 20.30 -10.00 26.36
CA MET A 330 19.75 -10.05 24.99
C MET A 330 20.23 -8.93 24.07
N PHE A 331 20.98 -7.94 24.56
CA PHE A 331 21.43 -6.81 23.74
C PHE A 331 22.55 -7.21 22.75
N LYS A 332 22.20 -7.60 21.52
CA LYS A 332 23.16 -7.95 20.45
C LYS A 332 22.88 -7.15 19.17
N PRO A 333 23.19 -5.84 19.13
CA PRO A 333 22.79 -4.97 18.03
C PRO A 333 23.42 -5.34 16.69
N LEU A 334 24.59 -5.98 16.66
CA LEU A 334 25.25 -6.38 15.40
C LEU A 334 24.60 -7.58 14.72
N GLN A 335 23.96 -8.45 15.50
CA GLN A 335 23.23 -9.61 15.01
C GLN A 335 21.79 -9.25 14.61
N ALA A 336 21.37 -8.00 14.81
CA ALA A 336 20.06 -7.54 14.38
C ALA A 336 20.03 -7.43 12.85
N MET A 337 19.12 -8.19 12.23
CA MET A 337 18.87 -8.17 10.80
C MET A 337 17.36 -8.12 10.54
N ILE A 338 16.96 -7.50 9.43
CA ILE A 338 15.60 -7.66 8.92
C ILE A 338 15.54 -9.01 8.21
N PRO A 339 14.65 -9.92 8.63
CA PRO A 339 14.50 -11.21 7.96
C PRO A 339 14.12 -11.00 6.49
N SER A 340 14.48 -11.95 5.62
CA SER A 340 13.90 -12.01 4.28
C SER A 340 12.37 -12.22 4.37
N ASP A 341 11.62 -11.92 3.31
CA ASP A 341 10.16 -12.20 3.32
C ASP A 341 9.85 -13.69 3.57
N GLU A 342 10.69 -14.58 3.05
CA GLU A 342 10.58 -16.02 3.28
C GLU A 342 10.86 -16.40 4.74
N GLU A 343 11.94 -15.87 5.32
CA GLU A 343 12.26 -16.07 6.75
C GLU A 343 11.18 -15.47 7.65
N ALA A 344 10.66 -14.29 7.31
CA ALA A 344 9.60 -13.63 8.05
C ALA A 344 8.32 -14.48 8.06
N ALA A 345 7.96 -15.08 6.91
CA ALA A 345 6.84 -16.00 6.82
C ALA A 345 7.07 -17.27 7.65
N LEU A 346 8.29 -17.84 7.63
CA LEU A 346 8.64 -19.00 8.46
C LEU A 346 8.59 -18.68 9.95
N ILE A 347 9.09 -17.50 10.37
CA ILE A 347 8.99 -17.01 11.75
C ILE A 347 7.53 -16.87 12.15
N ALA A 348 6.70 -16.26 11.30
CA ALA A 348 5.28 -16.08 11.54
C ALA A 348 4.53 -17.42 11.65
N GLN A 349 4.90 -18.41 10.83
CA GLN A 349 4.33 -19.75 10.85
C GLN A 349 4.76 -20.52 12.10
N ARG A 350 6.02 -20.43 12.51
CA ARG A 350 6.51 -21.03 13.77
C ARG A 350 5.81 -20.43 14.99
N ALA A 351 5.65 -19.11 15.01
CA ALA A 351 4.93 -18.40 16.07
C ALA A 351 3.44 -18.84 16.13
N GLU A 352 2.80 -19.07 14.99
CA GLU A 352 1.44 -19.59 14.91
C GLU A 352 1.33 -21.03 15.40
N ALA A 353 2.27 -21.89 14.97
CA ALA A 353 2.33 -23.27 15.42
C ALA A 353 2.52 -23.36 16.93
N LYS A 354 3.33 -22.47 17.52
CA LYS A 354 3.49 -22.39 18.98
C LYS A 354 2.21 -21.93 19.67
N ARG A 355 1.55 -20.89 19.17
CA ARG A 355 0.26 -20.41 19.72
C ARG A 355 -0.84 -21.47 19.65
N ASN A 356 -0.88 -22.24 18.57
CA ASN A 356 -1.86 -23.30 18.37
C ASN A 356 -1.56 -24.56 19.21
N ARG A 357 -0.30 -24.80 19.59
CA ARG A 357 0.07 -25.89 20.51
C ARG A 357 -0.39 -25.66 21.95
N GLY A 358 -0.38 -24.42 22.45
CA GLY A 358 -0.88 -24.08 23.79
C GLY A 358 -2.40 -24.22 23.97
N THR A 359 -3.16 -24.56 22.90
CA THR A 359 -4.64 -24.64 22.95
C THR A 359 -5.17 -26.09 22.89
N VAL A 360 -4.45 -27.06 23.46
CA VAL A 360 -4.97 -28.44 23.61
C VAL A 360 -5.84 -28.53 24.87
N ARG A 361 -7.17 -28.57 24.67
CA ARG A 361 -8.16 -28.81 25.71
C ARG A 361 -7.90 -30.15 26.41
N LYS A 362 -7.67 -30.13 27.73
CA LYS A 362 -7.70 -31.33 28.59
C LYS A 362 -9.03 -32.09 28.39
N PRO A 363 -9.02 -33.39 28.07
CA PRO A 363 -10.24 -34.19 27.98
C PRO A 363 -10.78 -34.47 29.39
N VAL A 364 -12.00 -33.99 29.66
CA VAL A 364 -12.72 -34.32 30.91
C VAL A 364 -13.18 -35.77 30.82
N LEU A 365 -12.56 -36.62 31.63
CA LEU A 365 -13.03 -37.97 31.95
C LEU A 365 -14.31 -37.87 32.78
N ALA A 366 -15.44 -38.28 32.22
CA ALA A 366 -16.66 -38.53 32.97
C ALA A 366 -16.81 -40.04 33.22
N ALA A 367 -16.68 -40.42 34.49
CA ALA A 367 -17.10 -41.71 35.02
C ALA A 367 -18.64 -41.87 34.91
N GLY A 368 -19.11 -43.07 34.52
CA GLY A 368 -20.53 -43.45 34.53
C GLY A 368 -21.03 -43.84 35.93
N PRO A 369 -21.99 -44.78 36.05
CA PRO A 369 -23.28 -44.93 35.36
C PRO A 369 -24.44 -45.11 36.37
N SER A 370 -25.69 -44.85 35.99
CA SER A 370 -26.86 -45.33 36.76
C SER A 370 -28.16 -45.44 35.93
N ALA A 371 -28.47 -46.68 35.57
CA ALA A 371 -29.75 -47.39 35.74
C ALA A 371 -31.10 -46.83 35.24
N GLY A 372 -31.80 -47.69 34.47
CA GLY A 372 -33.26 -47.74 34.26
C GLY A 372 -33.64 -47.49 32.78
N GLY A 373 -33.86 -48.46 31.91
CA GLY A 373 -34.83 -49.57 31.98
C GLY A 373 -36.24 -49.03 31.70
N GLY A 374 -37.03 -49.42 30.71
CA GLY A 374 -36.96 -50.37 29.61
C GLY A 374 -38.34 -50.44 28.92
N ALA A 375 -38.40 -51.02 27.71
CA ALA A 375 -39.56 -51.65 27.05
C ALA A 375 -40.82 -50.81 26.69
N VAL A 376 -41.67 -51.06 25.69
CA VAL A 376 -41.77 -51.86 24.44
C VAL A 376 -43.17 -51.51 23.86
N ALA A 377 -43.31 -51.59 22.52
CA ALA A 377 -44.55 -51.80 21.74
C ALA A 377 -45.55 -50.65 21.46
N ALA A 378 -45.55 -50.27 20.17
CA ALA A 378 -46.63 -50.45 19.20
C ALA A 378 -48.06 -49.99 19.54
N GLY A 379 -48.50 -48.97 18.78
CA GLY A 379 -49.55 -49.13 17.77
C GLY A 379 -51.00 -49.04 18.24
N GLY A 380 -51.75 -48.11 17.62
CA GLY A 380 -53.19 -48.30 17.41
C GLY A 380 -54.10 -47.09 17.63
N ASP A 381 -54.27 -46.34 16.55
CA ASP A 381 -55.57 -46.03 15.94
C ASP A 381 -56.40 -44.80 16.36
N MET A 382 -56.98 -44.22 15.31
CA MET A 382 -57.74 -42.98 15.17
C MET A 382 -59.24 -43.14 15.50
N PRO A 383 -60.03 -42.06 15.37
CA PRO A 383 -61.01 -42.01 14.25
C PRO A 383 -61.09 -40.62 13.58
N MET A 384 -61.08 -40.52 12.23
CA MET A 384 -62.23 -40.36 11.28
C MET A 384 -63.08 -39.09 11.52
N VAL A 385 -63.40 -38.27 10.50
CA VAL A 385 -64.46 -38.45 9.46
C VAL A 385 -64.20 -37.49 8.27
N ALA A 386 -63.96 -37.98 7.04
CA ALA A 386 -64.82 -38.07 5.82
C ALA A 386 -65.22 -36.72 5.13
N VAL A 387 -64.65 -36.36 3.95
CA VAL A 387 -65.04 -36.70 2.54
C VAL A 387 -66.32 -36.01 2.02
N ILE A 388 -66.20 -35.14 1.00
CA ILE A 388 -67.02 -35.13 -0.23
C ILE A 388 -66.18 -34.61 -1.42
N LYS A 389 -66.22 -35.33 -2.55
CA LYS A 389 -65.60 -35.01 -3.84
C LYS A 389 -66.70 -35.02 -4.92
N GLY A 390 -66.64 -34.09 -5.88
CA GLY A 390 -67.14 -34.28 -7.25
C GLY A 390 -68.15 -33.27 -7.78
N GLY A 391 -67.95 -32.83 -9.03
CA GLY A 391 -69.05 -32.31 -9.87
C GLY A 391 -68.68 -31.23 -10.89
N THR A 392 -68.42 -31.64 -12.12
CA THR A 392 -68.27 -30.84 -13.36
C THR A 392 -69.54 -30.08 -13.79
N GLY A 393 -69.38 -28.91 -14.45
CA GLY A 393 -70.45 -28.27 -15.23
C GLY A 393 -70.02 -27.01 -16.01
N LYS A 394 -69.94 -27.12 -17.34
CA LYS A 394 -69.87 -26.02 -18.34
C LYS A 394 -71.23 -25.33 -18.49
N SER A 395 -71.27 -23.99 -18.67
CA SER A 395 -71.82 -23.30 -19.87
C SER A 395 -72.01 -21.77 -19.69
N ALA A 396 -71.36 -21.02 -20.59
CA ALA A 396 -71.86 -19.93 -21.45
C ALA A 396 -72.50 -18.62 -20.92
N ALA A 397 -71.92 -17.51 -21.42
CA ALA A 397 -72.52 -16.24 -21.90
C ALA A 397 -73.20 -15.32 -20.85
N ARG A 398 -73.12 -13.97 -20.84
CA ARG A 398 -72.68 -12.87 -21.74
C ARG A 398 -72.78 -11.56 -20.92
N GLY A 399 -72.09 -10.48 -21.35
CA GLY A 399 -71.89 -9.18 -20.66
C GLY A 399 -73.15 -8.45 -20.15
N GLU A 400 -73.05 -7.45 -19.29
CA GLU A 400 -72.51 -6.09 -19.54
C GLU A 400 -72.17 -5.34 -18.23
N GLU A 401 -71.45 -4.23 -18.42
CA GLU A 401 -70.90 -3.23 -17.49
C GLU A 401 -71.83 -2.69 -16.39
N VAL A 402 -71.24 -2.21 -15.28
CA VAL A 402 -71.35 -0.81 -14.77
C VAL A 402 -70.43 -0.59 -13.53
N ALA A 403 -69.49 0.35 -13.70
CA ALA A 403 -68.89 1.35 -12.78
C ALA A 403 -68.24 1.00 -11.40
N LYS A 404 -67.02 1.55 -11.25
CA LYS A 404 -66.25 1.84 -10.02
C LYS A 404 -66.99 2.75 -9.02
N PRO A 405 -66.60 2.73 -7.72
CA PRO A 405 -65.77 3.79 -7.10
C PRO A 405 -64.68 3.21 -6.18
N GLY A 406 -63.43 3.69 -6.10
CA GLY A 406 -62.94 5.01 -5.64
C GLY A 406 -62.18 4.81 -4.29
N GLU A 407 -60.87 4.59 -4.31
CA GLU A 407 -59.79 5.57 -4.02
C GLU A 407 -59.64 6.03 -2.55
N ARG A 408 -58.46 5.79 -1.97
CA ARG A 408 -57.70 6.80 -1.23
C ARG A 408 -56.24 6.71 -1.63
N ALA A 409 -55.77 7.83 -2.16
CA ALA A 409 -54.51 8.07 -2.84
C ALA A 409 -53.32 8.25 -1.88
N HIS A 410 -52.14 7.89 -2.36
CA HIS A 410 -50.94 8.70 -2.21
C HIS A 410 -50.09 8.57 -3.48
N GLY A 411 -50.11 9.62 -4.30
CA GLY A 411 -49.03 10.09 -5.18
C GLY A 411 -48.57 9.18 -6.32
N ASP A 412 -49.13 9.39 -7.50
CA ASP A 412 -48.45 9.08 -8.76
C ASP A 412 -47.12 9.84 -8.84
N VAL A 413 -46.03 9.12 -9.09
CA VAL A 413 -44.84 9.63 -9.75
C VAL A 413 -44.76 8.91 -11.08
N GLU A 414 -45.00 9.64 -12.17
CA GLU A 414 -44.75 9.19 -13.54
C GLU A 414 -43.24 8.94 -13.72
N GLY A 415 -42.87 7.69 -14.04
CA GLY A 415 -41.48 7.33 -14.30
C GLY A 415 -41.20 5.83 -14.16
N SER A 416 -41.92 4.97 -14.88
CA SER A 416 -41.53 3.56 -14.94
C SER A 416 -40.27 3.43 -15.80
N VAL A 417 -39.13 3.14 -15.17
CA VAL A 417 -37.91 2.73 -15.88
C VAL A 417 -38.04 1.23 -16.17
N ASP A 418 -38.00 0.84 -17.45
CA ASP A 418 -38.03 -0.57 -17.85
C ASP A 418 -36.71 -1.26 -17.48
N VAL A 419 -36.65 -1.87 -16.30
CA VAL A 419 -35.50 -2.69 -15.86
C VAL A 419 -35.52 -4.02 -16.60
N ALA A 420 -34.40 -4.44 -17.18
CA ALA A 420 -34.32 -5.71 -17.86
C ALA A 420 -34.53 -6.87 -16.88
N ALA A 421 -35.28 -7.90 -17.30
CA ALA A 421 -35.62 -9.04 -16.43
C ALA A 421 -34.39 -9.78 -15.87
N ASN A 422 -33.22 -9.68 -16.53
CA ASN A 422 -31.97 -10.28 -16.05
C ASN A 422 -31.30 -9.48 -14.92
N ASP A 423 -31.64 -8.20 -14.77
CA ASP A 423 -31.08 -7.32 -13.75
C ASP A 423 -31.90 -7.33 -12.46
N MET A 424 -33.16 -7.77 -12.53
CA MET A 424 -34.03 -7.99 -11.37
C MET A 424 -33.44 -9.05 -10.42
N VAL A 425 -33.38 -8.70 -9.13
CA VAL A 425 -32.89 -9.59 -8.08
C VAL A 425 -34.05 -9.99 -7.17
N GLU A 426 -34.58 -11.20 -7.41
CA GLU A 426 -35.70 -11.74 -6.64
C GLU A 426 -35.21 -12.61 -5.46
N PRO A 427 -35.84 -12.50 -4.28
CA PRO A 427 -35.57 -13.39 -3.15
C PRO A 427 -35.97 -14.83 -3.46
N GLU A 428 -35.06 -15.77 -3.19
CA GLU A 428 -35.29 -17.21 -3.35
C GLU A 428 -36.25 -17.71 -2.27
N ASP A 429 -37.30 -18.43 -2.67
CA ASP A 429 -38.19 -19.12 -1.74
C ASP A 429 -37.46 -20.33 -1.15
N VAL A 430 -37.14 -20.27 0.14
CA VAL A 430 -36.46 -21.36 0.84
C VAL A 430 -37.42 -22.04 1.81
N SER A 431 -37.44 -23.37 1.78
CA SER A 431 -38.25 -24.18 2.70
C SER A 431 -37.45 -24.59 3.95
N LEU A 432 -38.13 -24.92 5.05
CA LEU A 432 -37.48 -25.34 6.30
C LEU A 432 -36.51 -26.53 6.13
N PRO A 433 -36.78 -27.55 5.29
CA PRO A 433 -35.83 -28.62 4.99
C PRO A 433 -34.51 -28.15 4.35
N GLU A 434 -34.53 -27.04 3.62
CA GLU A 434 -33.38 -26.48 2.89
C GLU A 434 -32.58 -25.48 3.72
N LEU A 435 -33.07 -25.08 4.90
CA LEU A 435 -32.43 -24.12 5.80
C LEU A 435 -30.97 -24.45 6.06
N SER A 436 -30.69 -25.72 6.39
CA SER A 436 -29.32 -26.16 6.68
C SER A 436 -28.43 -26.04 5.45
N ASP A 437 -28.89 -26.50 4.29
CA ASP A 437 -28.09 -26.50 3.07
C ASP A 437 -27.79 -25.07 2.60
N LYS A 438 -28.79 -24.18 2.66
CA LYS A 438 -28.62 -22.76 2.33
C LYS A 438 -27.76 -22.00 3.34
N ALA A 439 -27.80 -22.35 4.63
CA ALA A 439 -26.89 -21.79 5.63
C ALA A 439 -25.43 -22.17 5.35
N HIS A 440 -25.16 -23.41 4.90
CA HIS A 440 -23.82 -23.81 4.46
C HIS A 440 -23.39 -23.10 3.17
N GLU A 441 -24.30 -22.95 2.20
CA GLU A 441 -24.05 -22.20 0.97
C GLU A 441 -23.64 -20.75 1.27
N ILE A 442 -24.40 -20.05 2.14
CA ILE A 442 -24.08 -18.68 2.57
C ILE A 442 -22.68 -18.60 3.19
N GLY A 443 -22.31 -19.54 4.05
CA GLY A 443 -20.97 -19.47 4.63
C GLY A 443 -19.83 -19.83 3.68
N GLN A 444 -20.08 -20.67 2.67
CA GLN A 444 -19.10 -20.89 1.60
C GLN A 444 -18.88 -19.61 0.79
N LEU A 445 -19.97 -18.90 0.45
CA LEU A 445 -19.90 -17.60 -0.23
C LEU A 445 -19.17 -16.56 0.63
N LEU A 446 -19.48 -16.49 1.93
CA LEU A 446 -18.79 -15.58 2.86
C LEU A 446 -17.30 -15.90 3.02
N ALA A 447 -16.93 -17.18 3.03
CA ALA A 447 -15.54 -17.61 3.12
C ALA A 447 -14.74 -17.29 1.83
N ALA A 448 -15.42 -17.25 0.68
CA ALA A 448 -14.82 -16.86 -0.60
C ALA A 448 -14.72 -15.33 -0.77
N LEU A 449 -15.54 -14.56 -0.04
CA LEU A 449 -15.70 -13.12 -0.24
C LEU A 449 -14.44 -12.29 0.06
N GLU A 450 -13.82 -12.50 1.23
CA GLU A 450 -12.60 -11.78 1.65
C GLU A 450 -11.39 -12.09 0.73
N PRO A 451 -11.13 -13.36 0.33
CA PRO A 451 -10.13 -13.67 -0.69
C PRO A 451 -10.42 -13.10 -2.08
N ASN A 452 -11.70 -12.99 -2.46
CA ASN A 452 -12.09 -12.47 -3.77
C ASN A 452 -11.90 -10.95 -3.85
N ASP A 453 -12.36 -10.19 -2.85
CA ASP A 453 -12.16 -8.75 -2.79
C ASP A 453 -12.32 -8.14 -1.37
N GLN A 454 -11.28 -7.43 -0.92
CA GLN A 454 -11.25 -6.81 0.42
C GLN A 454 -12.22 -5.62 0.55
N GLN A 455 -12.52 -4.90 -0.53
CA GLN A 455 -13.40 -3.73 -0.50
C GLN A 455 -14.86 -4.17 -0.41
N ALA A 456 -15.26 -5.20 -1.17
CA ALA A 456 -16.59 -5.80 -1.07
C ALA A 456 -16.83 -6.40 0.33
N TRP A 457 -15.81 -7.06 0.90
CA TRP A 457 -15.83 -7.55 2.28
C TRP A 457 -15.98 -6.41 3.30
N GLY A 458 -15.27 -5.30 3.10
CA GLY A 458 -15.41 -4.10 3.92
C GLY A 458 -16.83 -3.53 3.88
N LEU A 459 -17.44 -3.46 2.69
CA LEU A 459 -18.82 -2.99 2.51
C LEU A 459 -19.86 -3.95 3.10
N LEU A 460 -19.59 -5.26 3.12
CA LEU A 460 -20.44 -6.21 3.83
C LEU A 460 -20.37 -5.96 5.35
N ILE A 461 -19.18 -5.78 5.91
CA ILE A 461 -19.01 -5.55 7.35
C ILE A 461 -19.64 -4.22 7.77
N ASP A 462 -19.34 -3.16 7.02
CA ASP A 462 -19.85 -1.81 7.24
C ASP A 462 -20.42 -1.24 5.93
N PRO A 463 -21.74 -1.41 5.69
CA PRO A 463 -22.40 -0.84 4.52
C PRO A 463 -22.30 0.70 4.44
N HIS A 464 -21.88 1.39 5.51
CA HIS A 464 -21.69 2.84 5.56
C HIS A 464 -20.25 3.29 5.33
N ALA A 465 -19.32 2.35 5.15
CA ALA A 465 -17.92 2.63 4.93
C ALA A 465 -17.73 3.62 3.77
N HIS A 466 -16.81 4.58 3.93
CA HIS A 466 -16.48 5.53 2.87
C HIS A 466 -15.78 4.82 1.72
N ILE A 467 -16.22 5.08 0.49
CA ILE A 467 -15.60 4.57 -0.74
C ILE A 467 -14.66 5.66 -1.28
N PRO A 468 -13.33 5.46 -1.26
CA PRO A 468 -12.37 6.51 -1.64
C PRO A 468 -12.47 6.96 -3.10
N SER A 469 -12.89 6.05 -3.99
CA SER A 469 -13.11 6.34 -5.41
C SER A 469 -14.31 5.55 -5.92
N PRO A 470 -15.53 6.14 -5.85
CA PRO A 470 -16.75 5.50 -6.37
C PRO A 470 -16.60 5.10 -7.84
N TRP A 471 -15.93 5.93 -8.64
CA TRP A 471 -15.72 5.69 -10.07
C TRP A 471 -14.83 4.46 -10.35
N ALA A 472 -13.73 4.30 -9.61
CA ALA A 472 -12.85 3.15 -9.76
C ALA A 472 -13.55 1.85 -9.39
N LEU A 473 -14.29 1.86 -8.27
CA LEU A 473 -15.04 0.70 -7.80
C LEU A 473 -16.15 0.32 -8.79
N ALA A 474 -16.94 1.29 -9.26
CA ALA A 474 -18.00 1.07 -10.23
C ALA A 474 -17.48 0.42 -11.53
N ARG A 475 -16.34 0.90 -12.04
CA ARG A 475 -15.68 0.31 -13.22
C ARG A 475 -15.20 -1.12 -12.96
N GLN A 476 -14.64 -1.40 -11.79
CA GLN A 476 -14.14 -2.73 -11.44
C GLN A 476 -15.29 -3.74 -11.32
N ILE A 477 -16.44 -3.35 -10.76
CA ILE A 477 -17.63 -4.22 -10.67
C ILE A 477 -18.09 -4.65 -12.07
N CYS A 478 -18.06 -3.73 -13.04
CA CYS A 478 -18.45 -4.02 -14.43
C CYS A 478 -17.34 -4.70 -15.26
N SER A 479 -16.14 -4.92 -14.71
CA SER A 479 -15.02 -5.51 -15.43
C SER A 479 -15.00 -7.03 -15.27
N VAL A 480 -15.13 -7.74 -16.39
CA VAL A 480 -15.20 -9.21 -16.45
C VAL A 480 -13.91 -9.85 -15.92
N GLY A 481 -14.07 -10.83 -15.04
CA GLY A 481 -13.00 -11.66 -14.48
C GLY A 481 -12.29 -11.05 -13.27
N THR A 482 -12.76 -9.91 -12.76
CA THR A 482 -12.16 -9.29 -11.56
C THR A 482 -12.58 -10.00 -10.28
N GLY A 483 -11.75 -9.90 -9.22
CA GLY A 483 -12.11 -10.40 -7.90
C GLY A 483 -13.36 -9.72 -7.32
N LEU A 484 -13.50 -8.41 -7.57
CA LEU A 484 -14.65 -7.63 -7.16
C LEU A 484 -15.96 -8.04 -7.85
N GLU A 485 -15.94 -8.37 -9.14
CA GLU A 485 -17.13 -8.91 -9.83
C GLU A 485 -17.60 -10.21 -9.17
N LYS A 486 -16.67 -11.11 -8.81
CA LYS A 486 -16.99 -12.36 -8.11
C LYS A 486 -17.55 -12.09 -6.71
N ALA A 487 -16.91 -11.21 -5.94
CA ALA A 487 -17.38 -10.84 -4.61
C ALA A 487 -18.76 -10.15 -4.65
N TYR A 488 -19.03 -9.32 -5.66
CA TYR A 488 -20.35 -8.75 -5.92
C TYR A 488 -21.38 -9.85 -6.21
N ALA A 489 -21.04 -10.84 -7.04
CA ALA A 489 -21.92 -11.98 -7.31
C ALA A 489 -22.19 -12.81 -6.05
N ASP A 490 -21.19 -12.99 -5.18
CA ASP A 490 -21.32 -13.67 -3.88
C ASP A 490 -22.27 -12.88 -2.95
N ILE A 491 -22.08 -11.56 -2.79
CA ILE A 491 -22.97 -10.68 -2.00
C ILE A 491 -24.40 -10.75 -2.55
N LYS A 492 -24.55 -10.66 -3.88
CA LYS A 492 -25.85 -10.74 -4.56
C LYS A 492 -26.54 -12.06 -4.26
N GLN A 493 -25.81 -13.18 -4.31
CA GLN A 493 -26.37 -14.50 -4.02
C GLN A 493 -26.73 -14.67 -2.54
N ILE A 494 -25.91 -14.15 -1.61
CA ILE A 494 -26.25 -14.14 -0.17
C ILE A 494 -27.53 -13.35 0.08
N ALA A 495 -27.66 -12.16 -0.52
CA ALA A 495 -28.86 -11.31 -0.38
C ALA A 495 -30.12 -11.98 -0.95
N ARG A 496 -30.02 -12.88 -1.94
CA ARG A 496 -31.20 -13.63 -2.42
C ARG A 496 -31.81 -14.55 -1.36
N TYR A 497 -31.06 -14.91 -0.32
CA TYR A 497 -31.53 -15.74 0.79
C TYR A 497 -32.21 -14.97 1.92
N MET A 498 -32.60 -13.71 1.72
CA MET A 498 -33.27 -12.88 2.74
C MET A 498 -34.49 -13.53 3.40
N LYS A 499 -35.26 -14.35 2.67
CA LYS A 499 -36.44 -15.08 3.19
C LYS A 499 -36.10 -16.13 4.26
N LEU A 500 -34.82 -16.54 4.40
CA LEU A 500 -34.39 -17.40 5.49
C LEU A 500 -34.65 -16.77 6.87
N LYS A 501 -34.70 -15.43 6.96
CA LYS A 501 -35.02 -14.70 8.21
C LYS A 501 -36.35 -15.15 8.81
N ASP A 502 -37.36 -15.45 7.97
CA ASP A 502 -38.70 -15.84 8.41
C ASP A 502 -38.74 -17.26 9.02
N LEU A 503 -37.71 -18.07 8.78
CA LEU A 503 -37.59 -19.44 9.28
C LEU A 503 -36.82 -19.54 10.61
N LEU A 504 -36.18 -18.44 11.04
CA LEU A 504 -35.37 -18.41 12.25
C LEU A 504 -36.25 -18.11 13.48
N ASN A 505 -36.22 -19.01 14.47
CA ASN A 505 -36.96 -18.88 15.72
C ASN A 505 -36.10 -18.35 16.88
N THR A 506 -34.80 -18.10 16.64
CA THR A 506 -33.89 -17.54 17.63
C THR A 506 -34.32 -16.12 17.98
N SER A 507 -34.74 -15.89 19.22
CA SER A 507 -35.20 -14.58 19.68
C SER A 507 -34.12 -13.50 19.51
N ASN A 508 -34.42 -12.43 18.77
CA ASN A 508 -33.59 -11.23 18.57
C ASN A 508 -33.12 -10.51 19.85
N HIS A 509 -33.57 -10.92 21.04
CA HIS A 509 -33.32 -10.22 22.30
C HIS A 509 -31.96 -10.53 22.96
N THR A 510 -31.27 -11.59 22.58
CA THR A 510 -29.96 -11.96 23.17
C THR A 510 -28.75 -11.42 22.38
N VAL A 511 -28.95 -10.90 21.17
CA VAL A 511 -27.88 -10.43 20.25
C VAL A 511 -27.61 -8.93 20.35
N ARG A 512 -28.36 -8.16 21.15
CA ARG A 512 -28.16 -6.71 21.37
C ARG A 512 -26.96 -6.33 22.25
N ARG A 513 -26.05 -7.25 22.59
CA ARG A 513 -24.76 -6.86 23.20
C ARG A 513 -23.80 -6.60 22.07
N ASP A 514 -23.28 -5.37 22.00
CA ASP A 514 -22.32 -4.79 21.04
C ASP A 514 -21.13 -5.70 20.68
N ARG A 515 -21.40 -6.81 19.99
CA ARG A 515 -20.37 -7.67 19.41
C ARG A 515 -20.04 -7.12 18.04
N ASN A 516 -18.75 -6.93 17.82
CA ASN A 516 -18.22 -6.53 16.54
C ASN A 516 -18.71 -7.52 15.47
N PHE A 517 -19.43 -7.02 14.46
CA PHE A 517 -20.08 -7.82 13.43
C PHE A 517 -19.08 -8.72 12.67
N ALA A 518 -17.84 -8.26 12.49
CA ALA A 518 -16.78 -9.06 11.88
C ALA A 518 -16.45 -10.33 12.69
N ILE A 519 -16.55 -10.27 14.02
CA ILE A 519 -16.34 -11.42 14.91
C ILE A 519 -17.52 -12.39 14.81
N GLU A 520 -18.75 -11.88 14.72
CA GLU A 520 -19.96 -12.69 14.53
C GLU A 520 -19.90 -13.46 13.22
N LEU A 521 -19.48 -12.80 12.15
CA LEU A 521 -19.37 -13.36 10.81
C LEU A 521 -18.31 -14.49 10.76
N ARG A 522 -17.13 -14.28 11.36
CA ARG A 522 -16.11 -15.33 11.49
C ARG A 522 -16.57 -16.49 12.37
N THR A 523 -17.31 -16.20 13.44
CA THR A 523 -17.88 -17.25 14.31
C THR A 523 -18.90 -18.08 13.54
N PHE A 524 -19.75 -17.45 12.73
CA PHE A 524 -20.68 -18.14 11.84
C PHE A 524 -19.96 -19.06 10.85
N ILE A 525 -18.96 -18.54 10.12
CA ILE A 525 -18.16 -19.33 9.17
C ILE A 525 -17.50 -20.54 9.87
N ASN A 526 -16.89 -20.32 11.03
CA ASN A 526 -16.25 -21.40 11.80
C ASN A 526 -17.23 -22.43 12.34
N SER A 527 -18.49 -22.04 12.60
CA SER A 527 -19.51 -22.96 13.09
C SER A 527 -19.96 -23.97 12.03
N LEU A 528 -19.90 -23.59 10.74
CA LEU A 528 -20.24 -24.46 9.61
C LEU A 528 -19.25 -25.62 9.43
N ASN A 529 -17.97 -25.38 9.73
CA ASN A 529 -16.96 -26.44 9.67
C ASN A 529 -17.16 -27.52 10.75
N ASN A 530 -17.87 -27.20 11.83
CA ASN A 530 -18.02 -28.06 13.00
C ASN A 530 -19.39 -28.74 13.11
N HIS A 531 -20.38 -28.30 12.33
CA HIS A 531 -21.76 -28.80 12.41
C HIS A 531 -22.28 -29.23 11.04
N ARG A 532 -22.83 -30.45 10.96
CA ARG A 532 -23.35 -31.01 9.70
C ARG A 532 -24.80 -30.65 9.40
N LYS A 533 -25.58 -30.24 10.41
CA LYS A 533 -27.00 -29.88 10.28
C LYS A 533 -27.39 -28.79 11.28
N PHE A 534 -28.24 -27.88 10.83
CA PHE A 534 -28.82 -26.83 11.67
C PHE A 534 -30.34 -26.96 11.74
N ASP A 535 -30.89 -26.83 12.95
CA ASP A 535 -32.32 -26.63 13.19
C ASP A 535 -32.65 -25.13 13.32
N SER A 536 -33.90 -24.73 13.15
CA SER A 536 -34.36 -23.33 13.21
C SER A 536 -34.15 -22.62 14.56
N ASN A 537 -33.85 -23.38 15.62
CA ASN A 537 -33.53 -22.88 16.97
C ASN A 537 -32.03 -22.90 17.28
N SER A 538 -31.17 -23.24 16.32
CA SER A 538 -29.74 -23.41 16.57
C SER A 538 -29.09 -22.06 16.94
N PRO A 539 -28.42 -21.94 18.09
CA PRO A 539 -27.78 -20.68 18.49
C PRO A 539 -26.67 -20.24 17.52
N GLN A 540 -26.13 -21.17 16.73
CA GLN A 540 -25.13 -20.89 15.69
C GLN A 540 -25.70 -20.13 14.48
N LEU A 541 -27.03 -20.20 14.26
CA LEU A 541 -27.72 -19.41 13.23
C LEU A 541 -28.15 -18.02 13.72
N ALA A 542 -27.90 -17.68 14.99
CA ALA A 542 -28.24 -16.37 15.56
C ALA A 542 -27.73 -15.16 14.74
N PRO A 543 -26.51 -15.15 14.17
CA PRO A 543 -26.03 -14.00 13.39
C PRO A 543 -26.58 -13.97 11.95
N LEU A 544 -27.21 -15.05 11.45
CA LEU A 544 -27.62 -15.16 10.05
C LEU A 544 -28.57 -14.04 9.60
N GLY A 545 -29.52 -13.64 10.45
CA GLY A 545 -30.43 -12.55 10.11
C GLY A 545 -29.71 -11.22 9.86
N ARG A 546 -28.73 -10.89 10.70
CA ARG A 546 -27.90 -9.69 10.57
C ARG A 546 -26.96 -9.78 9.36
N ILE A 547 -26.41 -10.96 9.09
CA ILE A 547 -25.59 -11.22 7.88
C ILE A 547 -26.37 -10.91 6.61
N LEU A 548 -27.61 -11.38 6.52
CA LEU A 548 -28.49 -11.15 5.37
C LEU A 548 -28.83 -9.66 5.22
N ASP A 549 -29.14 -8.96 6.31
CA ASP A 549 -29.39 -7.51 6.30
C ASP A 549 -28.18 -6.71 5.78
N HIS A 550 -26.99 -7.02 6.29
CA HIS A 550 -25.74 -6.38 5.86
C HIS A 550 -25.41 -6.69 4.40
N ALA A 551 -25.62 -7.92 3.93
CA ALA A 551 -25.41 -8.29 2.53
C ALA A 551 -26.36 -7.53 1.58
N ALA A 552 -27.64 -7.43 1.95
CA ALA A 552 -28.62 -6.68 1.16
C ALA A 552 -28.33 -5.16 1.18
N ALA A 553 -27.89 -4.60 2.31
CA ALA A 553 -27.49 -3.20 2.40
C ALA A 553 -26.23 -2.89 1.57
N ALA A 554 -25.23 -3.76 1.60
CA ALA A 554 -24.05 -3.65 0.75
C ALA A 554 -24.43 -3.74 -0.75
N LEU A 555 -25.36 -4.65 -1.09
CA LEU A 555 -25.85 -4.81 -2.46
C LEU A 555 -26.52 -3.55 -3.00
N VAL A 556 -27.28 -2.81 -2.19
CA VAL A 556 -27.89 -1.53 -2.59
C VAL A 556 -26.83 -0.56 -3.13
N ARG A 557 -25.73 -0.40 -2.41
CA ARG A 557 -24.64 0.50 -2.86
C ARG A 557 -23.92 -0.04 -4.08
N LEU A 558 -23.61 -1.34 -4.11
CA LEU A 558 -22.91 -1.95 -5.24
C LEU A 558 -23.73 -1.91 -6.54
N GLU A 559 -25.04 -2.16 -6.47
CA GLU A 559 -25.93 -2.05 -7.63
C GLU A 559 -26.06 -0.60 -8.08
N ALA A 560 -26.20 0.36 -7.15
CA ALA A 560 -26.21 1.77 -7.51
C ALA A 560 -24.94 2.19 -8.26
N LEU A 561 -23.76 1.79 -7.79
CA LEU A 561 -22.48 2.06 -8.47
C LEU A 561 -22.43 1.44 -9.88
N LYS A 562 -22.82 0.17 -10.00
CA LYS A 562 -22.87 -0.55 -11.27
C LYS A 562 -23.84 0.11 -12.26
N THR A 563 -25.04 0.48 -11.80
CA THR A 563 -26.03 1.21 -12.59
C THR A 563 -25.49 2.56 -13.04
N ASN A 564 -24.87 3.35 -12.16
CA ASN A 564 -24.23 4.62 -12.53
C ASN A 564 -23.21 4.44 -13.65
N PHE A 565 -22.32 3.45 -13.54
CA PHE A 565 -21.32 3.17 -14.57
C PHE A 565 -21.97 2.82 -15.90
N ASN A 566 -22.93 1.88 -15.91
CA ASN A 566 -23.60 1.46 -17.13
C ASN A 566 -24.37 2.61 -17.80
N PHE A 567 -25.07 3.46 -17.02
CA PHE A 567 -25.75 4.63 -17.57
C PHE A 567 -24.76 5.65 -18.14
N SER A 568 -23.63 5.88 -17.48
CA SER A 568 -22.60 6.80 -17.98
C SER A 568 -21.99 6.34 -19.32
N THR A 569 -21.94 5.02 -19.57
CA THR A 569 -21.31 4.45 -20.77
C THR A 569 -22.30 4.14 -21.89
N GLU A 570 -23.47 3.59 -21.57
CA GLU A 570 -24.45 3.08 -22.53
C GLU A 570 -25.56 4.09 -22.82
N TYR A 571 -25.90 4.95 -21.85
CA TYR A 571 -27.02 5.87 -21.92
C TYR A 571 -26.66 7.29 -21.42
N PRO A 572 -25.61 7.93 -21.96
CA PRO A 572 -25.09 9.21 -21.45
C PRO A 572 -26.13 10.34 -21.47
N ASP A 573 -27.06 10.32 -22.42
CA ASP A 573 -28.10 11.35 -22.58
C ASP A 573 -29.21 11.28 -21.52
N SER A 574 -29.44 10.10 -20.92
CA SER A 574 -30.44 9.89 -19.87
C SER A 574 -29.81 9.71 -18.48
N TYR A 575 -28.49 9.85 -18.36
CA TYR A 575 -27.79 9.67 -17.09
C TYR A 575 -28.07 10.83 -16.13
N ASN A 576 -28.96 10.57 -15.17
CA ASN A 576 -29.28 11.48 -14.07
C ASN A 576 -29.59 10.68 -12.80
N ARG A 577 -29.57 11.36 -11.65
CA ARG A 577 -29.77 10.73 -10.33
C ARG A 577 -31.09 9.98 -10.24
N GLU A 578 -32.19 10.63 -10.63
CA GLU A 578 -33.54 10.07 -10.50
C GLU A 578 -33.68 8.75 -11.29
N THR A 579 -33.13 8.72 -12.50
CA THR A 579 -33.19 7.54 -13.38
C THR A 579 -32.37 6.38 -12.83
N VAL A 580 -31.19 6.68 -12.28
CA VAL A 580 -30.32 5.69 -11.64
C VAL A 580 -30.98 5.13 -10.38
N THR A 581 -31.50 6.00 -9.52
CA THR A 581 -32.20 5.61 -8.29
C THR A 581 -33.40 4.73 -8.59
N LEU A 582 -34.26 5.13 -9.52
CA LEU A 582 -35.41 4.34 -9.95
C LEU A 582 -34.99 2.96 -10.50
N TYR A 583 -33.91 2.92 -11.30
CA TYR A 583 -33.44 1.68 -11.90
C TYR A 583 -32.96 0.66 -10.84
N TYR A 584 -32.02 1.04 -9.95
CA TYR A 584 -31.50 0.09 -8.98
C TYR A 584 -32.52 -0.25 -7.88
N GLU A 585 -33.41 0.69 -7.51
CA GLU A 585 -34.47 0.41 -6.54
C GLU A 585 -35.49 -0.57 -7.09
N GLU A 586 -35.88 -0.45 -8.36
CA GLU A 586 -36.77 -1.43 -8.98
C GLU A 586 -36.06 -2.78 -9.16
N ALA A 587 -34.77 -2.78 -9.54
CA ALA A 587 -33.96 -4.01 -9.64
C ALA A 587 -33.87 -4.78 -8.32
N LEU A 588 -33.86 -4.09 -7.17
CA LEU A 588 -33.73 -4.67 -5.83
C LEU A 588 -35.05 -4.66 -5.03
N ARG A 589 -36.19 -4.38 -5.67
CA ARG A 589 -37.48 -4.17 -4.99
C ARG A 589 -37.88 -5.34 -4.09
N GLY A 590 -37.79 -6.57 -4.59
CA GLY A 590 -38.15 -7.78 -3.83
C GLY A 590 -37.26 -8.06 -2.62
N LEU A 591 -36.02 -7.54 -2.60
CA LEU A 591 -35.07 -7.72 -1.50
C LEU A 591 -35.14 -6.60 -0.47
N THR A 592 -35.16 -5.35 -0.93
CA THR A 592 -35.07 -4.17 -0.06
C THR A 592 -36.26 -4.00 0.89
N ASP A 593 -37.40 -4.62 0.61
CA ASP A 593 -38.55 -4.63 1.52
C ASP A 593 -38.37 -5.57 2.73
N LEU A 594 -37.42 -6.52 2.68
CA LEU A 594 -37.14 -7.49 3.75
C LEU A 594 -35.97 -7.08 4.66
N VAL A 595 -35.25 -6.02 4.28
CA VAL A 595 -34.07 -5.49 5.01
C VAL A 595 -34.52 -4.68 6.22
N ASP A 596 -33.70 -4.69 7.27
CA ASP A 596 -33.85 -3.75 8.38
C ASP A 596 -34.01 -2.29 7.89
N VAL A 597 -35.00 -1.59 8.45
CA VAL A 597 -35.42 -0.26 7.96
C VAL A 597 -34.33 0.78 8.17
N GLU A 598 -33.60 0.70 9.27
CA GLU A 598 -32.52 1.65 9.60
C GLU A 598 -31.35 1.42 8.63
N LEU A 599 -30.87 0.18 8.54
CA LEU A 599 -29.75 -0.17 7.66
C LEU A 599 -30.04 0.14 6.19
N ARG A 600 -31.28 -0.08 5.73
CA ARG A 600 -31.73 0.27 4.39
C ARG A 600 -31.70 1.77 4.13
N GLY A 601 -32.23 2.59 5.04
CA GLY A 601 -32.24 4.06 4.87
C GLY A 601 -30.83 4.62 4.79
N GLN A 602 -29.97 4.07 5.63
CA GLN A 602 -28.58 4.46 5.82
C GLN A 602 -27.71 4.02 4.60
N ALA A 603 -28.03 2.87 3.97
CA ALA A 603 -27.39 2.41 2.73
C ALA A 603 -27.85 3.23 1.51
N ARG A 604 -29.14 3.59 1.44
CA ARG A 604 -29.69 4.46 0.38
C ARG A 604 -29.06 5.85 0.39
N GLU A 605 -28.97 6.48 1.57
CA GLU A 605 -28.31 7.78 1.72
C GLU A 605 -26.87 7.77 1.17
N LYS A 606 -26.13 6.68 1.42
CA LYS A 606 -24.77 6.53 0.89
C LYS A 606 -24.75 6.23 -0.61
N ALA A 607 -25.64 5.39 -1.12
CA ALA A 607 -25.75 5.13 -2.56
C ALA A 607 -26.06 6.40 -3.36
N ASP A 608 -26.91 7.27 -2.81
CA ASP A 608 -27.23 8.58 -3.36
C ASP A 608 -26.00 9.51 -3.36
N ALA A 609 -25.27 9.58 -2.25
CA ALA A 609 -24.04 10.36 -2.17
C ALA A 609 -22.96 9.86 -3.15
N ASP A 610 -22.82 8.54 -3.29
CA ASP A 610 -21.89 7.94 -4.27
C ASP A 610 -22.32 8.27 -5.71
N SER A 611 -23.63 8.27 -5.99
CA SER A 611 -24.20 8.66 -7.30
C SER A 611 -23.96 10.13 -7.63
N ASP A 612 -24.12 11.02 -6.66
CA ASP A 612 -23.85 12.46 -6.84
C ASP A 612 -22.38 12.71 -7.23
N VAL A 613 -21.44 11.99 -6.60
CA VAL A 613 -20.01 12.06 -6.93
C VAL A 613 -19.73 11.58 -8.36
N LEU A 614 -20.34 10.46 -8.78
CA LEU A 614 -20.18 9.90 -10.13
C LEU A 614 -20.77 10.84 -11.19
N LEU A 615 -21.96 11.40 -10.95
CA LEU A 615 -22.60 12.36 -11.84
C LEU A 615 -21.80 13.66 -11.98
N ALA A 616 -21.23 14.17 -10.88
CA ALA A 616 -20.36 15.35 -10.91
C ALA A 616 -19.10 15.09 -11.75
N ALA A 617 -18.46 13.93 -11.56
CA ALA A 617 -17.29 13.53 -12.34
C ALA A 617 -17.62 13.35 -13.84
N PHE A 618 -18.76 12.76 -14.16
CA PHE A 618 -19.21 12.58 -15.55
C PHE A 618 -19.46 13.92 -16.24
N ARG A 619 -20.16 14.86 -15.58
CA ARG A 619 -20.39 16.21 -16.11
C ARG A 619 -19.09 16.98 -16.31
N ALA A 620 -18.16 16.84 -15.37
CA ALA A 620 -16.83 17.44 -15.46
C ALA A 620 -16.07 16.93 -16.71
N GLU A 621 -16.04 15.62 -16.96
CA GLU A 621 -15.35 15.08 -18.15
C GLU A 621 -16.04 15.50 -19.44
N GLN A 622 -17.38 15.51 -19.50
CA GLN A 622 -18.11 16.02 -20.68
C GLN A 622 -17.78 17.49 -20.98
N PHE A 623 -17.66 18.31 -19.95
CA PHE A 623 -17.23 19.70 -20.09
C PHE A 623 -15.80 19.77 -20.65
N VAL A 624 -14.87 18.97 -20.11
CA VAL A 624 -13.48 18.92 -20.56
C VAL A 624 -13.39 18.47 -22.02
N GLU A 625 -14.13 17.45 -22.44
CA GLU A 625 -14.16 16.99 -23.83
C GLU A 625 -14.67 18.07 -24.79
N LYS A 626 -15.76 18.76 -24.42
CA LYS A 626 -16.28 19.90 -25.19
C LYS A 626 -15.24 21.02 -25.28
N LEU A 627 -14.59 21.36 -24.17
CA LEU A 627 -13.54 22.39 -24.11
C LEU A 627 -12.38 22.04 -25.05
N LEU A 628 -11.85 20.82 -24.99
CA LEU A 628 -10.77 20.35 -25.86
C LEU A 628 -11.18 20.39 -27.34
N GLN A 629 -12.43 20.02 -27.64
CA GLN A 629 -12.96 20.07 -29.00
C GLN A 629 -13.08 21.51 -29.51
N THR A 630 -13.52 22.46 -28.68
CA THR A 630 -13.58 23.89 -29.00
C THR A 630 -12.17 24.43 -29.26
N VAL A 631 -11.20 24.12 -28.40
CA VAL A 631 -9.79 24.50 -28.58
C VAL A 631 -9.25 23.96 -29.91
N ARG A 632 -9.44 22.67 -30.19
CA ARG A 632 -8.98 22.04 -31.44
C ARG A 632 -9.59 22.73 -32.65
N THR A 633 -10.90 22.98 -32.63
CA THR A 633 -11.63 23.60 -33.74
C THR A 633 -11.16 25.04 -33.98
N TYR A 634 -11.04 25.82 -32.91
CA TYR A 634 -10.55 27.20 -32.96
C TYR A 634 -9.13 27.29 -33.54
N MET A 635 -8.20 26.49 -33.00
CA MET A 635 -6.80 26.54 -33.42
C MET A 635 -6.58 26.00 -34.83
N THR A 636 -7.38 25.02 -35.26
CA THR A 636 -7.40 24.56 -36.66
C THR A 636 -7.84 25.68 -37.59
N ALA A 637 -8.89 26.41 -37.24
CA ALA A 637 -9.36 27.55 -38.03
C ALA A 637 -8.32 28.69 -38.10
N MET A 638 -7.63 28.98 -36.99
CA MET A 638 -6.56 29.98 -36.93
C MET A 638 -5.38 29.60 -37.83
N ARG A 639 -4.98 28.33 -37.80
CA ARG A 639 -3.93 27.78 -38.67
C ARG A 639 -4.33 27.87 -40.13
N ASP A 640 -5.54 27.44 -40.50
CA ASP A 640 -6.01 27.39 -41.89
C ASP A 640 -6.16 28.81 -42.49
N LYS A 641 -6.44 29.82 -41.66
CA LYS A 641 -6.41 31.25 -42.05
C LYS A 641 -4.98 31.81 -42.18
N GLY A 642 -3.97 31.05 -41.80
CA GLY A 642 -2.56 31.44 -41.84
C GLY A 642 -2.12 32.35 -40.70
N ALA A 643 -2.90 32.46 -39.62
CA ALA A 643 -2.56 33.32 -38.48
C ALA A 643 -1.40 32.77 -37.63
N THR A 644 -0.98 31.52 -37.84
CA THR A 644 0.07 30.83 -37.08
C THR A 644 1.46 30.97 -37.70
N LYS A 645 1.66 31.85 -38.69
CA LYS A 645 2.99 32.06 -39.32
C LYS A 645 3.92 32.94 -38.50
N SER A 646 3.38 33.84 -37.67
CA SER A 646 4.17 34.70 -36.79
C SER A 646 3.37 35.09 -35.54
N VAL A 647 4.08 35.43 -34.47
CA VAL A 647 3.47 35.88 -33.21
C VAL A 647 2.61 37.14 -33.42
N ALA A 648 3.04 38.04 -34.30
CA ALA A 648 2.29 39.27 -34.61
C ALA A 648 0.96 38.98 -35.30
N GLU A 649 0.94 38.08 -36.29
CA GLU A 649 -0.30 37.67 -36.97
C GLU A 649 -1.23 36.92 -36.03
N PHE A 650 -0.69 36.06 -35.16
CA PHE A 650 -1.46 35.35 -34.15
C PHE A 650 -2.14 36.31 -33.18
N ASN A 651 -1.39 37.27 -32.63
CA ASN A 651 -1.92 38.26 -31.68
C ASN A 651 -3.00 39.17 -32.31
N ILE A 652 -2.88 39.51 -33.59
CA ILE A 652 -3.93 40.28 -34.29
C ILE A 652 -5.19 39.42 -34.43
N ALA A 653 -5.03 38.16 -34.84
CA ALA A 653 -6.16 37.27 -35.08
C ALA A 653 -6.93 36.94 -33.80
N THR A 654 -6.26 36.73 -32.66
CA THR A 654 -6.91 36.47 -31.36
C THR A 654 -7.68 37.67 -30.82
N ILE A 655 -7.30 38.90 -31.20
CA ILE A 655 -8.08 40.12 -30.89
C ILE A 655 -9.34 40.22 -31.75
N VAL A 656 -9.26 39.85 -33.03
CA VAL A 656 -10.37 39.95 -33.99
C VAL A 656 -11.39 38.82 -33.77
N GLU A 657 -10.91 37.62 -33.50
CA GLU A 657 -11.72 36.42 -33.27
C GLU A 657 -11.26 35.75 -31.97
N PRO A 658 -11.74 36.20 -30.79
CA PRO A 658 -11.41 35.55 -29.53
C PRO A 658 -12.01 34.14 -29.45
N ILE A 659 -11.40 33.27 -28.64
CA ILE A 659 -11.99 31.96 -28.35
C ILE A 659 -13.14 32.15 -27.36
N GLU A 660 -14.28 31.54 -27.66
CA GLU A 660 -15.47 31.57 -26.81
C GLU A 660 -15.82 30.15 -26.38
N PHE A 661 -16.20 29.98 -25.12
CA PHE A 661 -16.67 28.72 -24.57
C PHE A 661 -18.15 28.86 -24.23
N GLU A 662 -18.97 27.98 -24.79
CA GLU A 662 -20.42 27.92 -24.52
C GLU A 662 -20.68 27.17 -23.20
N ASP A 663 -21.85 27.37 -22.60
CA ASP A 663 -22.33 26.66 -21.40
C ASP A 663 -21.40 26.74 -20.15
N VAL A 664 -20.79 27.90 -19.89
CA VAL A 664 -19.93 28.11 -18.70
C VAL A 664 -20.78 28.56 -17.50
N GLU A 665 -20.89 27.72 -16.47
CA GLU A 665 -21.44 28.12 -15.18
C GLU A 665 -20.44 28.99 -14.40
N GLU A 666 -20.91 30.08 -13.77
CA GLU A 666 -20.08 30.96 -12.95
C GLU A 666 -19.52 30.20 -11.73
N GLY A 667 -18.27 29.75 -11.85
CA GLY A 667 -17.53 29.03 -10.80
C GLY A 667 -16.65 29.94 -9.95
N THR A 668 -16.05 29.35 -8.91
CA THR A 668 -15.01 30.04 -8.13
C THR A 668 -13.73 30.13 -8.98
N PRO A 669 -13.10 31.31 -9.12
CA PRO A 669 -11.94 31.48 -9.97
C PRO A 669 -10.73 30.69 -9.45
N LEU A 670 -10.09 29.92 -10.33
CA LEU A 670 -8.93 29.05 -10.05
C LEU A 670 -7.59 29.77 -9.77
N GLY A 671 -7.60 31.09 -9.62
CA GLY A 671 -6.38 31.91 -9.60
C GLY A 671 -5.68 31.98 -10.97
N PRO A 672 -4.45 32.50 -11.05
CA PRO A 672 -3.69 32.57 -12.31
C PRO A 672 -3.19 31.19 -12.76
N VAL A 673 -2.92 31.05 -14.06
CA VAL A 673 -2.26 29.86 -14.62
C VAL A 673 -0.86 29.73 -14.00
N PRO A 674 -0.45 28.54 -13.50
CA PRO A 674 0.90 28.31 -13.01
C PRO A 674 1.97 28.59 -14.07
N ASP A 675 3.05 29.29 -13.68
CA ASP A 675 4.14 29.66 -14.58
C ASP A 675 4.84 28.43 -15.22
N ASP A 676 4.87 27.30 -14.51
CA ASP A 676 5.48 26.04 -14.98
C ASP A 676 4.79 25.47 -16.24
N LEU A 677 3.52 25.81 -16.46
CA LEU A 677 2.76 25.43 -17.66
C LEU A 677 2.96 26.38 -18.84
N LEU A 678 3.58 27.53 -18.61
CA LEU A 678 3.81 28.60 -19.59
C LEU A 678 5.27 28.65 -20.09
N VAL A 679 6.07 27.63 -19.76
CA VAL A 679 7.48 27.56 -20.14
C VAL A 679 7.64 27.47 -21.67
N ALA A 680 8.68 28.11 -22.19
CA ALA A 680 9.02 28.07 -23.60
C ALA A 680 9.35 26.62 -24.03
N ASP A 681 8.52 26.11 -24.94
CA ASP A 681 8.65 24.77 -25.53
C ASP A 681 9.51 24.82 -26.81
N ASP A 682 10.13 23.70 -27.18
CA ASP A 682 10.98 23.56 -28.38
C ASP A 682 10.20 23.71 -29.70
N MET A 683 8.86 23.80 -29.63
CA MET A 683 7.93 24.05 -30.75
C MET A 683 7.98 25.49 -31.30
N GLY A 684 8.62 26.43 -30.58
CA GLY A 684 8.86 27.81 -31.04
C GLY A 684 7.89 28.86 -30.49
N GLU A 685 8.16 30.13 -30.81
CA GLU A 685 7.51 31.30 -30.19
C GLU A 685 5.99 31.39 -30.47
N VAL A 686 5.54 31.00 -31.66
CA VAL A 686 4.10 30.99 -31.99
C VAL A 686 3.34 29.98 -31.17
N PHE A 687 3.93 28.80 -30.94
CA PHE A 687 3.34 27.77 -30.09
C PHE A 687 3.26 28.25 -28.64
N ALA A 688 4.31 28.87 -28.11
CA ALA A 688 4.32 29.42 -26.76
C ALA A 688 3.24 30.51 -26.58
N ALA A 689 3.09 31.41 -27.55
CA ALA A 689 2.04 32.43 -27.54
C ALA A 689 0.63 31.82 -27.61
N ALA A 690 0.43 30.79 -28.45
CA ALA A 690 -0.85 30.08 -28.54
C ALA A 690 -1.19 29.32 -27.27
N CYS A 691 -0.22 28.62 -26.67
CA CYS A 691 -0.39 27.93 -25.40
C CYS A 691 -0.77 28.90 -24.29
N ALA A 692 -0.03 30.01 -24.15
CA ALA A 692 -0.34 31.01 -23.13
C ALA A 692 -1.77 31.57 -23.27
N TYR A 693 -2.17 31.95 -24.49
CA TYR A 693 -3.50 32.48 -24.75
C TYR A 693 -4.61 31.46 -24.49
N VAL A 694 -4.49 30.25 -25.05
CA VAL A 694 -5.52 29.22 -24.93
C VAL A 694 -5.62 28.73 -23.49
N LEU A 695 -4.50 28.49 -22.81
CA LEU A 695 -4.50 28.08 -21.42
C LEU A 695 -5.12 29.17 -20.54
N GLU A 696 -4.78 30.45 -20.73
CA GLU A 696 -5.40 31.54 -19.97
C GLU A 696 -6.92 31.57 -20.13
N LYS A 697 -7.42 31.42 -21.36
CA LYS A 697 -8.86 31.44 -21.65
C LYS A 697 -9.58 30.19 -21.14
N SER A 698 -8.98 29.02 -21.31
CA SER A 698 -9.53 27.77 -20.77
C SER A 698 -9.50 27.76 -19.24
N TRP A 699 -8.46 28.31 -18.61
CA TRP A 699 -8.33 28.37 -17.14
C TRP A 699 -9.44 29.20 -16.49
N GLN A 700 -9.88 30.27 -17.16
CA GLN A 700 -10.97 31.14 -16.68
C GLN A 700 -12.33 30.42 -16.62
N VAL A 701 -12.53 29.39 -17.43
CA VAL A 701 -13.80 28.64 -17.50
C VAL A 701 -13.74 27.30 -16.77
N MET A 702 -12.57 26.88 -16.31
CA MET A 702 -12.39 25.65 -15.54
C MET A 702 -12.67 25.86 -14.04
N GLN A 703 -12.98 24.76 -13.36
CA GLN A 703 -13.16 24.70 -11.91
C GLN A 703 -12.31 23.54 -11.34
N GLU A 704 -12.18 23.46 -10.01
CA GLU A 704 -11.37 22.41 -9.35
C GLU A 704 -11.84 21.00 -9.73
N VAL A 705 -13.17 20.82 -9.87
CA VAL A 705 -13.80 19.56 -10.29
C VAL A 705 -13.33 19.06 -11.65
N HIS A 706 -12.86 19.95 -12.53
CA HIS A 706 -12.34 19.60 -13.86
C HIS A 706 -10.88 19.14 -13.85
N GLN A 707 -10.18 19.22 -12.71
CA GLN A 707 -8.74 18.92 -12.62
C GLN A 707 -7.89 19.75 -13.60
N PRO A 708 -7.87 21.08 -13.45
CA PRO A 708 -7.37 22.02 -14.45
C PRO A 708 -5.90 21.78 -14.87
N LEU A 709 -5.06 21.26 -13.97
CA LEU A 709 -3.68 20.89 -14.30
C LEU A 709 -3.60 19.74 -15.30
N ALA A 710 -4.38 18.67 -15.09
CA ALA A 710 -4.43 17.53 -16.00
C ALA A 710 -5.07 17.92 -17.34
N VAL A 711 -6.04 18.83 -17.32
CA VAL A 711 -6.66 19.36 -18.54
C VAL A 711 -5.70 20.27 -19.30
N ALA A 712 -4.87 21.07 -18.62
CA ALA A 712 -3.86 21.89 -19.25
C ALA A 712 -2.85 21.06 -20.06
N GLU A 713 -2.39 19.93 -19.52
CA GLU A 713 -1.54 18.98 -20.28
C GLU A 713 -2.25 18.46 -21.55
N ARG A 714 -3.53 18.08 -21.44
CA ARG A 714 -4.34 17.65 -22.60
C ARG A 714 -4.54 18.77 -23.63
N ILE A 715 -4.68 20.02 -23.19
CA ILE A 715 -4.76 21.19 -24.07
C ILE A 715 -3.44 21.34 -24.83
N ILE A 716 -2.30 21.26 -24.14
CA ILE A 716 -0.97 21.37 -24.75
C ILE A 716 -0.78 20.27 -25.80
N ASP A 717 -1.18 19.03 -25.52
CA ASP A 717 -1.15 17.92 -26.48
C ASP A 717 -1.98 18.24 -27.75
N VAL A 718 -3.21 18.73 -27.58
CA VAL A 718 -4.07 19.15 -28.69
C VAL A 718 -3.42 20.28 -29.50
N LEU A 719 -2.79 21.25 -28.83
CA LEU A 719 -2.09 22.35 -29.50
C LEU A 719 -0.89 21.85 -30.29
N ARG A 720 -0.12 20.90 -29.76
CA ARG A 720 1.01 20.28 -30.46
C ARG A 720 0.53 19.58 -31.72
N GLU A 721 -0.52 18.77 -31.62
CA GLU A 721 -1.13 18.09 -32.77
C GLU A 721 -1.55 19.06 -33.88
N VAL A 722 -2.20 20.17 -33.52
CA VAL A 722 -2.74 21.13 -34.49
C VAL A 722 -1.65 22.01 -35.11
N LEU A 723 -0.68 22.45 -34.30
CA LEU A 723 0.33 23.45 -34.69
C LEU A 723 1.65 22.87 -35.19
N VAL A 724 1.85 21.55 -35.14
CA VAL A 724 3.10 20.90 -35.61
C VAL A 724 3.49 21.29 -37.04
N VAL A 725 2.50 21.55 -37.91
CA VAL A 725 2.73 21.94 -39.31
C VAL A 725 3.28 23.37 -39.43
N SER A 726 3.05 24.22 -38.43
CA SER A 726 3.58 25.61 -38.37
C SER A 726 4.83 25.73 -37.51
N ALA A 727 5.32 24.64 -36.90
CA ALA A 727 6.47 24.64 -36.02
C ALA A 727 7.79 24.66 -36.80
N VAL A 728 8.77 25.40 -36.28
CA VAL A 728 10.13 25.50 -36.84
C VAL A 728 11.10 25.04 -35.77
N PHE A 729 11.78 23.93 -36.04
CA PHE A 729 12.71 23.28 -35.11
C PHE A 729 14.16 23.62 -35.42
N THR A 730 15.00 23.57 -34.39
CA THR A 730 16.46 23.63 -34.57
C THR A 730 16.96 22.26 -35.03
N PRO A 731 17.59 22.15 -36.22
CA PRO A 731 17.96 20.85 -36.76
C PRO A 731 19.17 20.23 -36.07
N GLU A 732 19.07 18.93 -35.80
CA GLU A 732 20.19 18.07 -35.41
C GLU A 732 20.73 17.35 -36.65
N MET A 733 22.04 17.45 -36.88
CA MET A 733 22.68 16.86 -38.06
C MET A 733 23.21 15.46 -37.75
N TRP A 734 22.59 14.43 -38.35
CA TRP A 734 22.95 13.04 -38.14
C TRP A 734 23.25 12.32 -39.47
N ARG A 735 24.21 11.37 -39.45
CA ARG A 735 24.55 10.57 -40.64
C ARG A 735 23.60 9.37 -40.79
N HIS A 736 23.19 9.08 -42.02
CA HIS A 736 22.36 7.91 -42.34
C HIS A 736 23.22 6.68 -42.67
N GLU A 737 22.73 5.48 -42.35
CA GLU A 737 23.45 4.22 -42.61
C GLU A 737 23.75 4.01 -44.11
N GLU A 738 22.78 4.24 -44.99
CA GLU A 738 22.94 4.02 -46.44
C GLU A 738 23.87 5.04 -47.13
N ASN A 739 24.02 6.24 -46.56
CA ASN A 739 24.92 7.27 -47.09
C ASN A 739 25.60 8.04 -45.96
N SER A 740 26.69 7.47 -45.47
CA SER A 740 27.47 8.01 -44.34
C SER A 740 28.21 9.32 -44.67
N SER A 741 28.24 9.74 -45.94
CA SER A 741 28.88 10.99 -46.38
C SER A 741 27.98 12.23 -46.24
N LEU A 742 26.66 12.03 -46.09
CA LEU A 742 25.68 13.11 -46.04
C LEU A 742 24.99 13.15 -44.66
N GLY A 743 25.00 14.33 -44.03
CA GLY A 743 24.23 14.59 -42.81
C GLY A 743 22.78 14.96 -43.15
N LEU A 744 21.83 14.28 -42.53
CA LEU A 744 20.42 14.63 -42.56
C LEU A 744 20.10 15.56 -41.39
N ALA A 745 19.34 16.62 -41.68
CA ALA A 745 18.73 17.47 -40.65
C ALA A 745 17.50 16.73 -40.09
N VAL A 746 17.52 16.42 -38.80
CA VAL A 746 16.44 15.72 -38.10
C VAL A 746 16.10 16.41 -36.77
N VAL A 747 14.96 16.06 -36.20
CA VAL A 747 14.56 16.42 -34.83
C VAL A 747 14.01 15.17 -34.14
N SER A 748 14.26 15.04 -32.84
CA SER A 748 13.73 13.96 -32.03
C SER A 748 12.22 14.11 -31.84
N LEU A 749 11.50 12.99 -31.78
CA LEU A 749 10.04 12.99 -31.71
C LEU A 749 9.51 13.41 -30.35
N ASP A 750 10.28 13.27 -29.27
CA ASP A 750 9.92 13.80 -27.95
C ASP A 750 9.76 15.33 -28.00
N LYS A 751 10.61 16.05 -28.74
CA LYS A 751 10.50 17.51 -28.92
C LYS A 751 9.26 17.90 -29.73
N VAL A 752 8.92 17.11 -30.74
CA VAL A 752 7.74 17.34 -31.60
C VAL A 752 6.45 17.03 -30.83
N THR A 753 6.41 15.92 -30.11
CA THR A 753 5.18 15.36 -29.53
C THR A 753 4.98 15.66 -28.05
N GLY A 754 6.03 16.07 -27.33
CA GLY A 754 6.05 16.14 -25.87
C GLY A 754 6.19 14.78 -25.17
N ASN A 755 6.29 13.68 -25.93
CA ASN A 755 6.34 12.32 -25.38
C ASN A 755 7.79 11.82 -25.24
N GLN A 756 8.31 11.84 -24.01
CA GLN A 756 9.66 11.35 -23.67
C GLN A 756 9.93 9.90 -24.09
N THR A 757 8.89 9.06 -24.22
CA THR A 757 9.09 7.66 -24.65
C THR A 757 9.52 7.54 -26.11
N LEU A 758 9.39 8.60 -26.91
CA LEU A 758 9.76 8.66 -28.32
C LEU A 758 11.15 9.31 -28.57
N GLN A 759 11.94 9.57 -27.52
CA GLN A 759 13.24 10.27 -27.62
C GLN A 759 14.26 9.59 -28.55
N GLU A 760 14.13 8.28 -28.78
CA GLU A 760 15.04 7.50 -29.64
C GLU A 760 14.64 7.54 -31.12
N LEU A 761 13.48 8.12 -31.43
CA LEU A 761 12.92 8.22 -32.77
C LEU A 761 13.02 9.65 -33.29
N TYR A 762 13.34 9.78 -34.57
CA TYR A 762 13.66 11.04 -35.22
C TYR A 762 12.87 11.20 -36.51
N VAL A 763 12.58 12.45 -36.87
CA VAL A 763 11.93 12.82 -38.14
C VAL A 763 12.74 13.86 -38.88
N ARG A 764 12.63 13.85 -40.21
CA ARG A 764 13.42 14.73 -41.08
C ARG A 764 12.88 16.16 -41.09
N LEU A 765 13.79 17.12 -41.16
CA LEU A 765 13.51 18.54 -41.35
C LEU A 765 13.90 19.02 -42.75
N ARG A 766 13.20 20.06 -43.21
CA ARG A 766 13.56 20.88 -44.38
C ARG A 766 14.69 21.84 -44.02
N SER A 767 15.30 22.47 -45.02
CA SER A 767 16.31 23.53 -44.79
C SER A 767 15.77 24.72 -43.99
N SER A 768 14.45 24.92 -43.97
CA SER A 768 13.76 25.94 -43.17
C SER A 768 13.61 25.58 -41.69
N GLY A 769 13.88 24.34 -41.27
CA GLY A 769 13.61 23.83 -39.92
C GLY A 769 12.18 23.29 -39.74
N GLU A 770 11.34 23.33 -40.76
CA GLU A 770 9.99 22.74 -40.77
C GLU A 770 10.07 21.22 -40.98
N LEU A 771 9.06 20.48 -40.51
CA LEU A 771 8.96 19.04 -40.78
C LEU A 771 8.92 18.75 -42.29
N ALA A 772 9.71 17.76 -42.71
CA ALA A 772 9.82 17.37 -44.11
C ALA A 772 8.71 16.37 -44.50
N PHE A 773 7.49 16.88 -44.65
CA PHE A 773 6.39 16.13 -45.27
C PHE A 773 6.73 15.78 -46.73
N ILE A 774 6.43 14.54 -47.13
CA ILE A 774 6.86 13.98 -48.42
C ILE A 774 5.86 14.37 -49.51
N GLU A 775 6.22 15.40 -50.28
CA GLU A 775 5.43 15.89 -51.40
C GLU A 775 5.29 14.82 -52.50
N GLY A 776 4.04 14.48 -52.87
CA GLY A 776 3.73 13.53 -53.93
C GLY A 776 3.65 12.05 -53.48
N PHE A 777 3.76 11.78 -52.19
CA PHE A 777 3.49 10.45 -51.62
C PHE A 777 2.14 10.44 -50.90
N GLU A 778 1.21 9.61 -51.39
CA GLU A 778 -0.19 9.54 -50.92
C GLU A 778 -0.87 10.91 -50.86
N ASP A 779 -1.25 11.38 -49.67
CA ASP A 779 -1.93 12.65 -49.41
C ASP A 779 -0.97 13.80 -49.03
N GLY A 780 0.34 13.53 -48.97
CA GLY A 780 1.36 14.49 -48.58
C GLY A 780 1.52 14.70 -47.07
N ASN A 781 0.86 13.90 -46.23
CA ASN A 781 0.96 14.01 -44.77
C ASN A 781 1.99 13.06 -44.14
N PHE A 782 2.64 12.22 -44.95
CA PHE A 782 3.62 11.26 -44.48
C PHE A 782 5.00 11.87 -44.26
N ILE A 783 5.70 11.36 -43.26
CA ILE A 783 7.09 11.71 -42.94
C ILE A 783 7.95 10.45 -42.76
N ASP A 784 9.24 10.58 -43.06
CA ASP A 784 10.22 9.53 -42.82
C ASP A 784 10.55 9.45 -41.32
N LEU A 785 10.50 8.23 -40.77
CA LEU A 785 10.80 7.89 -39.38
C LEU A 785 12.17 7.20 -39.30
N PHE A 786 13.02 7.72 -38.42
CA PHE A 786 14.37 7.21 -38.18
C PHE A 786 14.55 6.77 -36.72
N GLU A 787 15.48 5.83 -36.52
CA GLU A 787 15.93 5.36 -35.21
C GLU A 787 17.45 5.44 -35.15
N ILE A 788 18.00 5.88 -34.02
CA ILE A 788 19.45 5.85 -33.83
C ILE A 788 19.88 4.44 -33.44
N ARG A 789 20.74 3.82 -34.24
CA ARG A 789 21.30 2.48 -33.96
C ARG A 789 22.80 2.48 -33.90
N GLU A 790 23.34 1.58 -33.08
CA GLU A 790 24.77 1.31 -33.06
C GLU A 790 25.20 0.46 -34.27
N TYR A 791 26.12 0.98 -35.06
CA TYR A 791 26.72 0.30 -36.19
C TYR A 791 27.70 -0.77 -35.71
N LYS A 792 27.29 -2.03 -35.85
CA LYS A 792 28.16 -3.20 -35.72
C LYS A 792 28.70 -3.56 -37.11
N PRO A 793 29.99 -3.28 -37.42
CA PRO A 793 30.52 -3.57 -38.74
C PRO A 793 30.43 -5.07 -39.04
N SER A 794 29.81 -5.43 -40.17
CA SER A 794 29.94 -6.79 -40.70
C SER A 794 31.36 -7.01 -41.20
N ARG A 795 31.86 -8.25 -41.11
CA ARG A 795 33.25 -8.65 -41.45
C ARG A 795 33.72 -8.22 -42.85
N VAL A 796 32.80 -7.86 -43.75
CA VAL A 796 33.09 -7.43 -45.12
C VAL A 796 33.52 -5.95 -45.19
N HIS A 797 33.00 -5.09 -44.32
CA HIS A 797 33.38 -3.66 -44.28
C HIS A 797 34.75 -3.40 -43.64
N ALA A 798 35.25 -4.31 -42.79
CA ALA A 798 36.61 -4.24 -42.27
C ALA A 798 37.67 -4.43 -43.35
N ALA A 799 37.36 -5.18 -44.42
CA ALA A 799 38.24 -5.36 -45.57
C ALA A 799 38.28 -4.12 -46.47
N VAL A 800 37.14 -3.47 -46.69
CA VAL A 800 37.02 -2.22 -47.46
C VAL A 800 37.64 -1.02 -46.73
N LYS A 801 37.53 -0.98 -45.39
CA LYS A 801 38.22 0.04 -44.57
C LYS A 801 39.74 -0.07 -44.69
N LYS A 802 40.27 -1.28 -44.87
CA LYS A 802 41.70 -1.53 -45.09
C LYS A 802 42.19 -1.06 -46.46
N GLU A 803 41.33 -1.07 -47.48
CA GLU A 803 41.62 -0.49 -48.80
C GLU A 803 41.51 1.04 -48.79
N GLN A 804 40.62 1.64 -47.99
CA GLN A 804 40.48 3.10 -47.87
C GLN A 804 41.56 3.75 -47.00
N GLU A 805 42.13 3.04 -46.02
CA GLU A 805 43.28 3.52 -45.23
C GLU A 805 44.54 3.72 -46.10
N ASP A 806 44.66 3.02 -47.24
CA ASP A 806 45.75 3.19 -48.20
C ASP A 806 45.59 4.43 -49.11
N GLU A 807 44.40 5.04 -49.20
CA GLU A 807 44.10 6.19 -50.09
C GLU A 807 44.10 7.57 -49.38
N GLY A 808 44.42 7.63 -48.08
CA GLY A 808 44.79 8.88 -47.41
C GLY A 808 43.65 9.89 -47.19
N THR A 809 42.39 9.45 -47.12
CA THR A 809 41.28 10.28 -46.65
C THR A 809 41.17 10.20 -45.12
N GLU A 810 41.36 11.33 -44.44
CA GLU A 810 41.18 11.42 -42.98
C GLU A 810 39.75 11.01 -42.56
N PRO A 811 39.58 10.11 -41.58
CA PRO A 811 38.27 9.71 -41.10
C PRO A 811 37.66 10.81 -40.23
N LEU A 812 36.70 11.56 -40.80
CA LEU A 812 35.85 12.49 -40.07
C LEU A 812 34.87 11.72 -39.18
N GLN A 813 35.09 11.81 -37.86
CA GLN A 813 34.20 11.47 -36.75
C GLN A 813 33.93 9.96 -36.52
N THR A 814 34.61 9.40 -35.52
CA THR A 814 34.39 8.08 -34.93
C THR A 814 33.17 8.12 -34.00
N GLY A 815 31.99 7.83 -34.53
CA GLY A 815 30.80 7.56 -33.72
C GLY A 815 30.21 6.21 -34.12
N HIS A 816 29.99 5.32 -33.15
CA HIS A 816 29.37 4.02 -33.39
C HIS A 816 27.86 4.11 -33.71
N LYS A 817 27.26 5.30 -33.90
CA LYS A 817 25.80 5.49 -34.02
C LYS A 817 25.40 6.17 -35.33
N TYR A 818 24.38 5.62 -36.01
CA TYR A 818 23.85 6.10 -37.30
C TYR A 818 22.32 6.12 -37.28
N LEU A 819 21.71 6.96 -38.12
CA LEU A 819 20.27 6.90 -38.38
C LEU A 819 19.94 5.70 -39.27
N TYR A 820 18.98 4.92 -38.81
CA TYR A 820 18.37 3.81 -39.51
C TYR A 820 16.95 4.19 -39.93
N THR A 821 16.59 4.01 -41.20
CA THR A 821 15.21 4.25 -41.66
C THR A 821 14.29 3.14 -41.17
N VAL A 822 13.33 3.50 -40.34
CA VAL A 822 12.32 2.57 -39.80
C VAL A 822 11.15 2.41 -40.78
N GLY A 823 10.66 3.53 -41.33
CA GLY A 823 9.53 3.53 -42.25
C GLY A 823 8.96 4.93 -42.47
N ARG A 824 7.73 4.98 -43.00
CA ARG A 824 6.94 6.22 -43.14
C ARG A 824 5.66 6.13 -42.36
N THR A 825 5.28 7.22 -41.70
CA THR A 825 4.06 7.32 -40.90
C THR A 825 3.40 8.69 -41.07
N ASP A 826 2.08 8.70 -40.93
CA ASP A 826 1.20 9.86 -40.83
C ASP A 826 0.74 10.11 -39.37
N LYS A 827 1.14 9.24 -38.43
CA LYS A 827 0.67 9.22 -37.03
C LYS A 827 1.77 9.60 -36.03
N LEU A 828 2.24 10.84 -36.09
CA LEU A 828 3.32 11.34 -35.25
C LEU A 828 3.06 11.21 -33.73
N PHE A 829 1.81 11.37 -33.29
CA PHE A 829 1.43 11.47 -31.86
C PHE A 829 1.02 10.12 -31.25
N ALA A 830 1.86 9.10 -31.42
CA ALA A 830 1.65 7.80 -30.81
C ALA A 830 2.01 7.79 -29.31
N LYS A 831 1.33 6.95 -28.53
CA LYS A 831 1.62 6.81 -27.08
C LYS A 831 2.91 6.05 -26.81
N THR A 832 3.26 5.08 -27.65
CA THR A 832 4.45 4.25 -27.50
C THR A 832 5.22 4.11 -28.82
N PRO A 833 6.54 3.83 -28.78
CA PRO A 833 7.31 3.53 -29.99
C PRO A 833 6.70 2.38 -30.81
N ASN A 834 6.17 1.35 -30.15
CA ASN A 834 5.56 0.21 -30.81
C ASN A 834 4.29 0.58 -31.57
N ASP A 835 3.45 1.47 -31.03
CA ASP A 835 2.25 1.94 -31.72
C ASP A 835 2.64 2.76 -32.96
N LEU A 836 3.67 3.60 -32.86
CA LEU A 836 4.18 4.41 -33.95
C LEU A 836 4.76 3.56 -35.09
N ILE A 837 5.66 2.63 -34.74
CA ILE A 837 6.26 1.69 -35.68
C ILE A 837 5.16 0.80 -36.28
N SER A 838 4.16 0.44 -35.48
CA SER A 838 3.06 -0.38 -35.97
C SER A 838 2.16 0.34 -36.96
N GLY A 839 2.03 1.66 -36.78
CA GLY A 839 1.35 2.58 -37.69
C GLY A 839 2.16 2.96 -38.93
N CYS A 840 3.40 2.50 -39.08
CA CYS A 840 4.15 2.69 -40.32
C CYS A 840 3.55 1.84 -41.46
N ILE A 841 3.73 2.31 -42.69
CA ILE A 841 3.32 1.57 -43.90
C ILE A 841 3.98 0.19 -43.90
N ARG A 842 3.19 -0.86 -44.16
CA ARG A 842 3.66 -2.25 -44.11
C ARG A 842 4.06 -2.79 -45.49
N ALA A 843 5.09 -3.64 -45.52
CA ALA A 843 5.45 -4.44 -46.68
C ALA A 843 4.61 -5.74 -46.74
N GLU A 844 4.66 -6.46 -47.86
CA GLU A 844 3.89 -7.72 -48.07
C GLU A 844 4.16 -8.80 -47.01
N GLY A 845 5.28 -8.72 -46.28
CA GLY A 845 5.63 -9.60 -45.16
C GLY A 845 5.17 -9.13 -43.77
N GLY A 846 4.37 -8.07 -43.66
CA GLY A 846 3.81 -7.57 -42.39
C GLY A 846 4.73 -6.67 -41.55
N GLY A 847 6.02 -6.55 -41.88
CA GLY A 847 6.94 -5.58 -41.26
C GLY A 847 6.82 -4.15 -41.84
N PRO A 848 7.38 -3.12 -41.18
CA PRO A 848 7.47 -1.77 -41.75
C PRO A 848 8.20 -1.78 -43.10
N LYS A 849 7.66 -1.06 -44.08
CA LYS A 849 8.27 -0.87 -45.40
C LYS A 849 9.34 0.21 -45.29
N VAL A 850 10.58 -0.18 -45.58
CA VAL A 850 11.71 0.75 -45.65
C VAL A 850 11.70 1.45 -47.01
N PHE A 851 11.82 2.78 -47.02
CA PHE A 851 11.85 3.60 -48.22
C PHE A 851 13.24 4.17 -48.43
N ASN A 852 13.65 4.36 -49.69
CA ASN A 852 14.89 5.06 -49.98
C ASN A 852 14.71 6.57 -49.69
N VAL A 853 15.66 7.13 -48.94
CA VAL A 853 15.65 8.51 -48.42
C VAL A 853 16.42 9.49 -49.33
N PHE A 854 17.19 8.97 -50.30
CA PHE A 854 18.07 9.71 -51.22
C PHE A 854 17.60 9.73 -52.67
#